data_AF-A0A7Y6Q0P4-F1
#
_entry.id   AF-A0A7Y6Q0P4-F1
#
_cell.length_a   1.000
_cell.length_b   1.000
_cell.length_c   1.000
_cell.angle_alpha   90.00
_cell.angle_beta   90.00
_cell.angle_gamma   90.00
#
_symmetry.space_group_name_H-M   'P 1'
#
loop_
_entity.id
_entity.type
_entity.pdbx_description
1 polymer ?
#
loop_
_entity_poly.entity_id
_entity_poly.type
_entity_poly.pdbx_seq_one_letter_code
_entity_poly.pdbx_strand_id
1 'polypeptide(L)'
;MIQSSYWRLQALVRLAPLYDRFGLSRHRLNREIRELAAHVGTSARIVAPDRRTPSERFIALADEIWEAGDASRLPEAQSAFARLTEHHRPIGAAHLARLELRFRSVDAALARVRGIREQGRRSGALLVVVRGAVALGRLELAREIADMISAAMMRERALLAIAEQLVARGQGRHAMKMLSRIAMPGLQAERFWLYALIRHRGPHPQIRHWRFFPDAMMRASVEEPAWVRVGEARPPVATRVELMRAAFFVGLRRRFLDEDCFPTDAARIVSRYAVTPAARRELVELLRTDPDVIEAIETLGRFGTKHLAEALLVEYVGRCARELLGAEAPAALCDGLTGRTASSNDPRSIERALYDEGIALSRESRQRRRVLIAIAQHCIRSALTAPATWTAPVIDARLRTLAHLEGELARDALAKPLATLPLPSAFALPVIETLARLDARTAASIVLGRAEELRAGGTDVDRALVVIEAHRGVPVGFADAYAAAARRVGDRFLGELSGLWRRRNGGAVPPLVLRSLSRREVAPATPQDMLDELAGTVESFGEQGHVEIVERVASERGLLEQLLVASPARVHDRIRGWDLMRWRMHLYSAKSVYSGSIDEPLVRRCARRIGCSPALLASGDLVALGAAPVRWLRVAGEDYCVRLLDKRRDLLTYLRFADVPVRTCYRSDLSMWKSETQAHTVAAWKDPLTFCFHIERRVADAYVPIGFSFGGFVDLEGGLGVALNGLYMKNNGAELRFGVIDAIERTFDRIGIARIGITARYQSRGPLPTRYVRTSVALTRLRALERDGRLLSDSFDDVQRDYNEPTTVSHLYWRRRRE
;
A
#
# COMPACT_ATOMS: atom_id res chain seq x y z
N MET A 1 -56.25 -25.38 6.68
CA MET A 1 -55.97 -23.93 6.51
C MET A 1 -54.51 -23.61 6.15
N ILE A 2 -53.51 -24.15 6.85
CA ILE A 2 -52.08 -23.84 6.58
C ILE A 2 -51.63 -24.28 5.18
N GLN A 3 -52.01 -25.48 4.72
CA GLN A 3 -51.72 -25.95 3.34
C GLN A 3 -52.35 -25.06 2.26
N SER A 4 -53.56 -24.56 2.46
CA SER A 4 -54.23 -23.63 1.53
C SER A 4 -53.49 -22.28 1.45
N SER A 5 -53.02 -21.78 2.59
CA SER A 5 -52.23 -20.55 2.68
C SER A 5 -50.84 -20.69 2.02
N TYR A 6 -50.22 -21.87 2.12
CA TYR A 6 -48.96 -22.19 1.44
C TYR A 6 -49.08 -22.22 -0.10
N TRP A 7 -50.12 -22.87 -0.63
CA TRP A 7 -50.37 -22.89 -2.07
C TRP A 7 -50.71 -21.49 -2.61
N ARG A 8 -51.44 -20.68 -1.84
CA ARG A 8 -51.67 -19.26 -2.14
C ARG A 8 -50.39 -18.44 -2.15
N LEU A 9 -49.51 -18.62 -1.17
CA LEU A 9 -48.22 -17.93 -1.11
C LEU A 9 -47.32 -18.31 -2.29
N GLN A 10 -47.25 -19.61 -2.65
CA GLN A 10 -46.51 -20.04 -3.83
C GLN A 10 -47.08 -19.49 -5.13
N ALA A 11 -48.41 -19.45 -5.27
CA ALA A 11 -49.06 -18.87 -6.44
C ALA A 11 -48.75 -17.37 -6.55
N LEU A 12 -48.85 -16.61 -5.45
CA LEU A 12 -48.59 -15.17 -5.44
C LEU A 12 -47.12 -14.84 -5.75
N VAL A 13 -46.15 -15.61 -5.23
CA VAL A 13 -44.72 -15.42 -5.54
C VAL A 13 -44.42 -15.74 -7.00
N ARG A 14 -45.06 -16.78 -7.58
CA ARG A 14 -44.88 -17.14 -8.99
C ARG A 14 -45.55 -16.15 -9.95
N LEU A 15 -46.63 -15.50 -9.53
CA LEU A 15 -47.34 -14.50 -10.32
C LEU A 15 -46.75 -13.09 -10.17
N ALA A 16 -45.85 -12.84 -9.21
CA ALA A 16 -45.22 -11.55 -8.98
C ALA A 16 -44.56 -10.90 -10.22
N PRO A 17 -43.90 -11.65 -11.13
CA PRO A 17 -43.35 -11.07 -12.36
C PRO A 17 -44.41 -10.60 -13.36
N LEU A 18 -45.63 -11.13 -13.28
CA LEU A 18 -46.74 -10.74 -14.16
C LEU A 18 -47.41 -9.45 -13.70
N TYR A 19 -47.32 -9.10 -12.42
CA TYR A 19 -47.95 -7.89 -11.86
C TYR A 19 -47.38 -6.59 -12.45
N ASP A 20 -46.09 -6.56 -12.78
CA ASP A 20 -45.48 -5.43 -13.48
C ASP A 20 -45.96 -5.31 -14.92
N ARG A 21 -46.30 -6.44 -15.53
CA ARG A 21 -46.77 -6.52 -16.92
C ARG A 21 -48.21 -6.03 -17.09
N PHE A 22 -49.00 -6.06 -16.00
CA PHE A 22 -50.41 -5.67 -15.99
C PHE A 22 -50.70 -4.40 -15.18
N GLY A 23 -49.68 -3.65 -14.76
CA GLY A 23 -49.85 -2.36 -14.07
C GLY A 23 -50.49 -2.44 -12.68
N LEU A 24 -50.45 -3.61 -12.03
CA LEU A 24 -51.05 -3.81 -10.72
C LEU A 24 -50.10 -3.37 -9.60
N SER A 25 -50.66 -2.82 -8.51
CA SER A 25 -49.89 -2.27 -7.39
C SER A 25 -49.04 -3.34 -6.68
N ARG A 26 -47.72 -3.29 -6.88
CA ARG A 26 -46.71 -4.07 -6.13
C ARG A 26 -46.85 -3.94 -4.62
N HIS A 27 -47.35 -2.80 -4.14
CA HIS A 27 -47.49 -2.56 -2.71
C HIS A 27 -48.54 -3.49 -2.07
N ARG A 28 -49.65 -3.75 -2.78
CA ARG A 28 -50.71 -4.66 -2.31
C ARG A 28 -50.23 -6.11 -2.29
N LEU A 29 -49.55 -6.56 -3.35
CA LEU A 29 -48.96 -7.90 -3.42
C LEU A 29 -47.93 -8.14 -2.32
N ASN A 30 -47.04 -7.19 -2.07
CA ASN A 30 -46.03 -7.30 -1.01
C ASN A 30 -46.62 -7.23 0.40
N ARG A 31 -47.85 -6.71 0.57
CA ARG A 31 -48.58 -6.74 1.83
C ARG A 31 -49.21 -8.11 2.05
N GLU A 32 -49.90 -8.64 1.05
CA GLU A 32 -50.50 -9.99 1.10
C GLU A 32 -49.45 -11.10 1.27
N ILE A 33 -48.30 -10.99 0.61
CA ILE A 33 -47.18 -11.94 0.79
C ILE A 33 -46.66 -11.90 2.23
N ARG A 34 -46.57 -10.72 2.85
CA ARG A 34 -46.09 -10.57 4.24
C ARG A 34 -47.11 -11.09 5.24
N GLU A 35 -48.38 -10.82 5.04
CA GLU A 35 -49.47 -11.33 5.89
C GLU A 35 -49.57 -12.86 5.81
N LEU A 36 -49.49 -13.45 4.61
CA LEU A 36 -49.47 -14.90 4.41
C LEU A 36 -48.20 -15.55 4.97
N ALA A 37 -47.03 -14.93 4.80
CA ALA A 37 -45.76 -15.42 5.34
C ALA A 37 -45.75 -15.40 6.88
N ALA A 38 -46.30 -14.35 7.50
CA ALA A 38 -46.49 -14.30 8.95
C ALA A 38 -47.44 -15.39 9.44
N HIS A 39 -48.47 -15.73 8.67
CA HIS A 39 -49.43 -16.78 9.00
C HIS A 39 -48.86 -18.21 8.85
N VAL A 40 -47.87 -18.42 7.97
CA VAL A 40 -47.17 -19.71 7.79
C VAL A 40 -46.02 -19.86 8.81
N GLY A 41 -45.52 -18.76 9.37
CA GLY A 41 -44.28 -18.68 10.15
C GLY A 41 -44.29 -19.18 11.60
N THR A 42 -45.38 -19.72 12.13
CA THR A 42 -45.46 -20.09 13.57
C THR A 42 -45.51 -21.58 13.90
N SER A 43 -45.60 -22.54 12.96
CA SER A 43 -45.69 -23.97 13.37
C SER A 43 -45.24 -25.05 12.36
N ALA A 44 -44.38 -24.76 11.37
CA ALA A 44 -43.90 -25.86 10.52
C ALA A 44 -42.46 -25.66 10.02
N ARG A 45 -41.53 -26.49 10.51
CA ARG A 45 -40.34 -26.89 9.73
C ARG A 45 -40.85 -27.70 8.53
N ILE A 46 -41.20 -27.00 7.46
CA ILE A 46 -41.58 -27.62 6.19
C ILE A 46 -40.28 -27.98 5.45
N VAL A 47 -39.90 -29.25 5.51
CA VAL A 47 -38.84 -29.81 4.65
C VAL A 47 -39.38 -29.84 3.22
N ALA A 48 -38.85 -28.98 2.36
CA ALA A 48 -39.14 -29.06 0.93
C ALA A 48 -38.75 -30.46 0.41
N PRO A 49 -39.55 -31.09 -0.47
CA PRO A 49 -39.19 -32.39 -1.03
C PRO A 49 -37.84 -32.28 -1.72
N ASP A 50 -36.89 -33.14 -1.32
CA ASP A 50 -35.55 -33.17 -1.88
C ASP A 50 -35.61 -33.60 -3.35
N ARG A 51 -35.50 -32.61 -4.25
CA ARG A 51 -35.53 -32.80 -5.71
C ARG A 51 -34.22 -33.34 -6.28
N ARG A 52 -33.21 -33.61 -5.44
CA ARG A 52 -31.94 -34.16 -5.89
C ARG A 52 -32.12 -35.55 -6.48
N THR A 53 -31.46 -35.77 -7.60
CA THR A 53 -31.26 -37.09 -8.20
C THR A 53 -30.50 -38.02 -7.25
N PRO A 54 -30.60 -39.36 -7.40
CA PRO A 54 -29.85 -40.30 -6.57
C PRO A 54 -28.33 -40.02 -6.54
N SER A 55 -27.74 -39.63 -7.66
CA SER A 55 -26.32 -39.23 -7.70
C SER A 55 -26.03 -37.93 -6.96
N GLU A 56 -26.90 -36.92 -7.01
CA GLU A 56 -26.70 -35.66 -6.29
C GLU A 56 -26.79 -35.85 -4.77
N ARG A 57 -27.67 -36.72 -4.29
CA ARG A 57 -27.72 -37.10 -2.87
C ARG A 57 -26.44 -37.82 -2.44
N PHE A 58 -25.96 -38.74 -3.29
CA PHE A 58 -24.71 -39.44 -3.04
C PHE A 58 -23.50 -38.49 -2.98
N ILE A 59 -23.41 -37.53 -3.92
CA ILE A 59 -22.36 -36.52 -3.93
C ILE A 59 -22.40 -35.69 -2.64
N ALA A 60 -23.58 -35.24 -2.23
CA ALA A 60 -23.73 -34.47 -0.98
C ALA A 60 -23.27 -35.26 0.26
N LEU A 61 -23.62 -36.55 0.35
CA LEU A 61 -23.14 -37.43 1.42
C LEU A 61 -21.61 -37.60 1.37
N ALA A 62 -21.04 -37.79 0.19
CA ALA A 62 -19.60 -37.93 0.04
C ALA A 62 -18.83 -36.63 0.36
N ASP A 63 -19.40 -35.47 0.05
CA ASP A 63 -18.85 -34.17 0.47
C ASP A 63 -18.95 -34.01 1.99
N GLU A 64 -20.07 -34.36 2.61
CA GLU A 64 -20.24 -34.30 4.07
C GLU A 64 -19.21 -35.17 4.81
N ILE A 65 -19.04 -36.43 4.40
CA ILE A 65 -18.04 -37.34 4.99
C ILE A 65 -16.62 -36.82 4.76
N TRP A 66 -16.34 -36.27 3.58
CA TRP A 66 -15.04 -35.70 3.26
C TRP A 66 -14.69 -34.52 4.16
N GLU A 67 -15.61 -33.56 4.32
CA GLU A 67 -15.42 -32.36 5.14
C GLU A 67 -15.32 -32.70 6.63
N ALA A 68 -16.15 -33.64 7.12
CA ALA A 68 -16.09 -34.11 8.50
C ALA A 68 -14.76 -34.83 8.82
N GLY A 69 -14.09 -35.39 7.81
CA GLY A 69 -12.86 -36.15 7.99
C GLY A 69 -13.04 -37.45 8.77
N ASP A 70 -14.27 -37.94 8.89
CA ASP A 70 -14.64 -39.10 9.70
C ASP A 70 -14.62 -40.39 8.88
N ALA A 71 -13.54 -41.17 9.03
CA ALA A 71 -13.36 -42.45 8.35
C ALA A 71 -14.42 -43.50 8.74
N SER A 72 -15.03 -43.39 9.92
CA SER A 72 -16.03 -44.34 10.42
C SER A 72 -17.32 -44.32 9.60
N ARG A 73 -17.58 -43.23 8.87
CA ARG A 73 -18.73 -43.06 7.96
C ARG A 73 -18.48 -43.58 6.55
N LEU A 74 -17.30 -44.08 6.23
CA LEU A 74 -17.03 -44.67 4.91
C LEU A 74 -17.99 -45.84 4.55
N PRO A 75 -18.36 -46.76 5.47
CA PRO A 75 -19.36 -47.80 5.21
C PRO A 75 -20.74 -47.25 4.85
N GLU A 76 -21.12 -46.08 5.39
CA GLU A 76 -22.37 -45.38 5.04
C GLU A 76 -22.39 -45.03 3.54
N ALA A 77 -21.28 -44.45 3.05
CA ALA A 77 -21.11 -44.16 1.63
C ALA A 77 -21.09 -45.44 0.78
N GLN A 78 -20.46 -46.52 1.23
CA GLN A 78 -20.47 -47.80 0.50
C GLN A 78 -21.88 -48.39 0.36
N SER A 79 -22.69 -48.32 1.43
CA SER A 79 -24.09 -48.75 1.43
C SER A 79 -24.97 -47.86 0.54
N ALA A 80 -24.77 -46.54 0.57
CA ALA A 80 -25.46 -45.62 -0.34
C ALA A 80 -25.09 -45.88 -1.81
N PHE A 81 -23.81 -46.18 -2.09
CA PHE A 81 -23.33 -46.50 -3.44
C PHE A 81 -23.97 -47.78 -3.99
N ALA A 82 -24.10 -48.83 -3.17
CA ALA A 82 -24.71 -50.11 -3.58
C ALA A 82 -26.16 -49.94 -4.07
N ARG A 83 -26.87 -48.93 -3.57
CA ARG A 83 -28.26 -48.59 -3.93
C ARG A 83 -28.39 -47.74 -5.19
N LEU A 84 -27.29 -47.28 -5.80
CA LEU A 84 -27.35 -46.51 -7.04
C LEU A 84 -27.70 -47.42 -8.24
N THR A 85 -28.59 -46.91 -9.09
CA THR A 85 -28.91 -47.55 -10.37
C THR A 85 -27.71 -47.52 -11.32
N GLU A 86 -27.73 -48.37 -12.35
CA GLU A 86 -26.63 -48.50 -13.32
C GLU A 86 -26.21 -47.15 -13.93
N HIS A 87 -27.18 -46.28 -14.23
CA HIS A 87 -26.91 -44.96 -14.79
C HIS A 87 -26.13 -44.02 -13.84
N HIS A 88 -26.37 -44.11 -12.53
CA HIS A 88 -25.71 -43.26 -11.52
C HIS A 88 -24.44 -43.89 -10.94
N ARG A 89 -24.25 -45.20 -11.11
CA ARG A 89 -23.15 -45.96 -10.53
C ARG A 89 -21.75 -45.43 -10.94
N PRO A 90 -21.47 -45.00 -12.18
CA PRO A 90 -20.18 -44.39 -12.52
C PRO A 90 -19.89 -43.09 -11.74
N ILE A 91 -20.91 -42.27 -11.51
CA ILE A 91 -20.79 -41.02 -10.73
C ILE A 91 -20.52 -41.35 -9.26
N GLY A 92 -21.29 -42.29 -8.69
CA GLY A 92 -21.06 -42.74 -7.32
C GLY A 92 -19.68 -43.36 -7.12
N ALA A 93 -19.20 -44.13 -8.10
CA ALA A 93 -17.88 -44.75 -8.05
C ALA A 93 -16.76 -43.70 -8.04
N ALA A 94 -16.92 -42.58 -8.77
CA ALA A 94 -15.96 -41.48 -8.76
C ALA A 94 -15.82 -40.83 -7.38
N HIS A 95 -16.94 -40.51 -6.73
CA HIS A 95 -16.93 -39.86 -5.40
C HIS A 95 -16.58 -40.84 -4.28
N LEU A 96 -16.92 -42.12 -4.42
CA LEU A 96 -16.43 -43.15 -3.51
C LEU A 96 -14.91 -43.35 -3.66
N ALA A 97 -14.37 -43.34 -4.88
CA ALA A 97 -12.92 -43.39 -5.10
C ALA A 97 -12.20 -42.21 -4.43
N ARG A 98 -12.82 -41.02 -4.45
CA ARG A 98 -12.33 -39.84 -3.72
C ARG A 98 -12.25 -40.12 -2.22
N LEU A 99 -13.30 -40.67 -1.61
CA LEU A 99 -13.29 -41.05 -0.19
C LEU A 99 -12.25 -42.14 0.11
N GLU A 100 -12.13 -43.15 -0.76
CA GLU A 100 -11.15 -44.22 -0.63
C GLU A 100 -9.70 -43.69 -0.71
N LEU A 101 -9.45 -42.64 -1.52
CA LEU A 101 -8.15 -41.95 -1.55
C LEU A 101 -7.79 -41.32 -0.20
N ARG A 102 -8.79 -40.75 0.50
CA ARG A 102 -8.58 -40.07 1.79
C ARG A 102 -8.45 -41.06 2.95
N PHE A 103 -9.31 -42.07 2.98
CA PHE A 103 -9.49 -42.93 4.16
C PHE A 103 -8.93 -44.35 4.03
N ARG A 104 -8.52 -44.78 2.83
CA ARG A 104 -7.95 -46.11 2.60
C ARG A 104 -6.56 -46.02 1.96
N SER A 105 -6.49 -46.01 0.64
CA SER A 105 -5.23 -46.00 -0.11
C SER A 105 -5.41 -45.49 -1.53
N VAL A 106 -4.30 -45.11 -2.17
CA VAL A 106 -4.26 -44.73 -3.59
C VAL A 106 -4.72 -45.91 -4.46
N ASP A 107 -4.26 -47.12 -4.17
CA ASP A 107 -4.62 -48.32 -4.93
C ASP A 107 -6.12 -48.63 -4.86
N ALA A 108 -6.75 -48.44 -3.69
CA ALA A 108 -8.20 -48.63 -3.53
C ALA A 108 -8.98 -47.63 -4.42
N ALA A 109 -8.58 -46.36 -4.40
CA ALA A 109 -9.19 -45.33 -5.24
C ALA A 109 -9.01 -45.63 -6.74
N LEU A 110 -7.81 -46.02 -7.17
CA LEU A 110 -7.53 -46.33 -8.58
C LEU A 110 -8.24 -47.61 -9.03
N ALA A 111 -8.31 -48.65 -8.19
CA ALA A 111 -9.08 -49.85 -8.48
C ALA A 111 -10.57 -49.54 -8.70
N ARG A 112 -11.15 -48.66 -7.87
CA ARG A 112 -12.53 -48.18 -8.03
C ARG A 112 -12.75 -47.50 -9.37
N VAL A 113 -11.83 -46.62 -9.78
CA VAL A 113 -11.94 -45.89 -11.05
C VAL A 113 -11.74 -46.82 -12.25
N ARG A 114 -10.84 -47.81 -12.19
CA ARG A 114 -10.65 -48.82 -13.25
C ARG A 114 -11.92 -49.62 -13.53
N GLY A 115 -12.76 -49.83 -12.51
CA GLY A 115 -14.07 -50.48 -12.66
C GLY A 115 -15.10 -49.73 -13.51
N ILE A 116 -14.88 -48.44 -13.82
CA ILE A 116 -15.77 -47.65 -14.67
C ILE A 116 -15.49 -47.98 -16.14
N ARG A 117 -16.43 -48.62 -16.85
CA ARG A 117 -16.24 -49.07 -18.24
C ARG A 117 -16.19 -47.93 -19.26
N GLU A 118 -17.09 -46.96 -19.14
CA GLU A 118 -17.18 -45.83 -20.08
C GLU A 118 -15.97 -44.90 -19.94
N GLN A 119 -15.19 -44.74 -21.01
CA GLN A 119 -13.93 -43.98 -20.99
C GLN A 119 -14.11 -42.50 -20.61
N GLY A 120 -15.21 -41.87 -21.06
CA GLY A 120 -15.55 -40.49 -20.71
C GLY A 120 -15.80 -40.31 -19.21
N ARG A 121 -16.65 -41.18 -18.63
CA ARG A 121 -16.90 -41.22 -17.17
C ARG A 121 -15.64 -41.58 -16.38
N ARG A 122 -14.82 -42.50 -16.87
CA ARG A 122 -13.54 -42.85 -16.22
C ARG A 122 -12.60 -41.65 -16.16
N SER A 123 -12.48 -40.90 -17.26
CA SER A 123 -11.66 -39.67 -17.29
C SER A 123 -12.20 -38.60 -16.32
N GLY A 124 -13.52 -38.43 -16.22
CA GLY A 124 -14.14 -37.55 -15.23
C GLY A 124 -13.95 -38.04 -13.78
N ALA A 125 -13.97 -39.35 -13.55
CA ALA A 125 -13.72 -39.93 -12.23
C ALA A 125 -12.27 -39.73 -11.77
N LEU A 126 -11.30 -39.92 -12.67
CA LEU A 126 -9.91 -39.58 -12.40
C LEU A 126 -9.74 -38.09 -12.04
N LEU A 127 -10.43 -37.18 -12.73
CA LEU A 127 -10.42 -35.75 -12.38
C LEU A 127 -10.96 -35.50 -10.96
N VAL A 128 -12.02 -36.19 -10.53
CA VAL A 128 -12.53 -36.13 -9.15
C VAL A 128 -11.46 -36.59 -8.15
N VAL A 129 -10.72 -37.66 -8.45
CA VAL A 129 -9.62 -38.16 -7.60
C VAL A 129 -8.44 -37.19 -7.58
N VAL A 130 -8.07 -36.59 -8.72
CA VAL A 130 -7.04 -35.51 -8.77
C VAL A 130 -7.43 -34.38 -7.82
N ARG A 131 -8.68 -33.91 -7.86
CA ARG A 131 -9.16 -32.85 -6.96
C ARG A 131 -9.10 -33.26 -5.48
N GLY A 132 -9.41 -34.51 -5.18
CA GLY A 132 -9.18 -35.07 -3.84
C GLY A 132 -7.71 -35.04 -3.42
N ALA A 133 -6.79 -35.44 -4.30
CA ALA A 133 -5.35 -35.39 -4.02
C ALA A 133 -4.84 -33.95 -3.84
N VAL A 134 -5.34 -33.00 -4.64
CA VAL A 134 -5.06 -31.56 -4.50
C VAL A 134 -5.55 -31.02 -3.16
N ALA A 135 -6.78 -31.36 -2.75
CA ALA A 135 -7.35 -30.97 -1.47
C ALA A 135 -6.59 -31.56 -0.27
N LEU A 136 -6.05 -32.77 -0.39
CA LEU A 136 -5.14 -33.38 0.59
C LEU A 136 -3.70 -32.81 0.52
N GLY A 137 -3.44 -31.87 -0.40
CA GLY A 137 -2.14 -31.25 -0.59
C GLY A 137 -1.07 -32.13 -1.25
N ARG A 138 -1.45 -33.30 -1.77
CA ARG A 138 -0.58 -34.31 -2.42
C ARG A 138 -0.41 -34.02 -3.92
N LEU A 139 0.32 -32.94 -4.25
CA LEU A 139 0.40 -32.42 -5.62
C LEU A 139 1.12 -33.34 -6.62
N GLU A 140 2.15 -34.07 -6.20
CA GLU A 140 2.84 -35.03 -7.07
C GLU A 140 1.93 -36.21 -7.44
N LEU A 141 1.23 -36.77 -6.44
CA LEU A 141 0.21 -37.78 -6.68
C LEU A 141 -0.90 -37.26 -7.60
N ALA A 142 -1.36 -36.02 -7.39
CA ALA A 142 -2.37 -35.41 -8.25
C ALA A 142 -1.88 -35.33 -9.71
N ARG A 143 -0.59 -35.06 -9.93
CA ARG A 143 0.05 -35.03 -11.26
C ARG A 143 0.13 -36.42 -11.89
N GLU A 144 0.57 -37.42 -11.14
CA GLU A 144 0.59 -38.83 -11.59
C GLU A 144 -0.80 -39.30 -12.02
N ILE A 145 -1.84 -38.94 -11.24
CA ILE A 145 -3.23 -39.26 -11.58
C ILE A 145 -3.73 -38.47 -12.79
N ALA A 146 -3.33 -37.20 -12.93
CA ALA A 146 -3.65 -36.41 -14.12
C ALA A 146 -3.08 -37.02 -15.40
N ASP A 147 -1.87 -37.58 -15.35
CA ASP A 147 -1.22 -38.23 -16.50
C ASP A 147 -1.95 -39.52 -16.94
N MET A 148 -2.74 -40.15 -16.05
CA MET A 148 -3.63 -41.28 -16.39
C MET A 148 -4.92 -40.87 -17.11
N ILE A 149 -5.24 -39.58 -17.21
CA ILE A 149 -6.49 -39.09 -17.82
C ILE A 149 -6.37 -39.10 -19.35
N SER A 150 -7.12 -39.99 -20.00
CA SER A 150 -7.09 -40.11 -21.47
C SER A 150 -7.79 -38.97 -22.22
N ALA A 151 -8.85 -38.37 -21.64
CA ALA A 151 -9.57 -37.29 -22.29
C ALA A 151 -8.82 -35.96 -22.12
N ALA A 152 -8.33 -35.38 -23.23
CA ALA A 152 -7.48 -34.18 -23.22
C ALA A 152 -8.07 -33.02 -22.40
N MET A 153 -9.36 -32.72 -22.57
CA MET A 153 -10.06 -31.67 -21.81
C MET A 153 -10.04 -31.94 -20.29
N MET A 154 -10.27 -33.18 -19.87
CA MET A 154 -10.28 -33.53 -18.44
C MET A 154 -8.86 -33.53 -17.85
N ARG A 155 -7.87 -33.95 -18.64
CA ARG A 155 -6.46 -33.89 -18.27
C ARG A 155 -6.01 -32.44 -18.06
N GLU A 156 -6.31 -31.55 -19.00
CA GLU A 156 -5.94 -30.14 -18.85
C GLU A 156 -6.70 -29.45 -17.71
N ARG A 157 -7.94 -29.85 -17.40
CA ARG A 157 -8.64 -29.43 -16.17
C ARG A 157 -7.96 -29.91 -14.89
N ALA A 158 -7.41 -31.13 -14.89
CA ALA A 158 -6.60 -31.62 -13.78
C ALA A 158 -5.33 -30.77 -13.60
N LEU A 159 -4.63 -30.43 -14.69
CA LEU A 159 -3.48 -29.53 -14.66
C LEU A 159 -3.86 -28.12 -14.15
N LEU A 160 -5.03 -27.61 -14.54
CA LEU A 160 -5.57 -26.34 -14.06
C LEU A 160 -5.81 -26.38 -12.54
N ALA A 161 -6.45 -27.43 -12.02
CA ALA A 161 -6.69 -27.58 -10.58
C ALA A 161 -5.39 -27.66 -9.77
N ILE A 162 -4.35 -28.33 -10.29
CA ILE A 162 -3.02 -28.35 -9.68
C ILE A 162 -2.39 -26.95 -9.71
N ALA A 163 -2.50 -26.24 -10.83
CA ALA A 163 -1.98 -24.88 -10.96
C ALA A 163 -2.66 -23.90 -10.00
N GLU A 164 -3.99 -23.96 -9.81
CA GLU A 164 -4.73 -23.17 -8.81
C GLU A 164 -4.10 -23.33 -7.41
N GLN A 165 -3.83 -24.57 -7.01
CA GLN A 165 -3.25 -24.86 -5.69
C GLN A 165 -1.80 -24.41 -5.56
N LEU A 166 -1.00 -24.51 -6.63
CA LEU A 166 0.36 -23.96 -6.64
C LEU A 166 0.36 -22.44 -6.48
N VAL A 167 -0.59 -21.73 -7.10
CA VAL A 167 -0.74 -20.27 -6.91
C VAL A 167 -1.16 -19.94 -5.49
N ALA A 168 -2.10 -20.69 -4.90
CA ALA A 168 -2.50 -20.53 -3.50
C ALA A 168 -1.32 -20.68 -2.54
N ARG A 169 -0.37 -21.58 -2.82
CA ARG A 169 0.87 -21.79 -2.05
C ARG A 169 2.00 -20.80 -2.37
N GLY A 170 1.75 -19.77 -3.18
CA GLY A 170 2.78 -18.80 -3.59
C GLY A 170 3.83 -19.35 -4.58
N GLN A 171 3.63 -20.56 -5.12
CA GLN A 171 4.57 -21.23 -6.03
C GLN A 171 4.32 -20.83 -7.49
N GLY A 172 4.29 -19.52 -7.76
CA GLY A 172 3.92 -18.96 -9.06
C GLY A 172 4.73 -19.50 -10.25
N ARG A 173 6.04 -19.74 -10.10
CA ARG A 173 6.87 -20.30 -11.19
C ARG A 173 6.44 -21.72 -11.60
N HIS A 174 6.12 -22.56 -10.62
CA HIS A 174 5.65 -23.93 -10.88
C HIS A 174 4.27 -23.92 -11.52
N ALA A 175 3.38 -23.05 -11.04
CA ALA A 175 2.07 -22.83 -11.65
C ALA A 175 2.20 -22.40 -13.12
N MET A 176 3.09 -21.44 -13.45
CA MET A 176 3.34 -21.01 -14.84
C MET A 176 3.78 -22.16 -15.75
N LYS A 177 4.68 -23.02 -15.28
CA LYS A 177 5.11 -24.21 -16.02
C LYS A 177 3.92 -25.15 -16.29
N MET A 178 3.03 -25.32 -15.32
CA MET A 178 1.81 -26.12 -15.48
C MET A 178 0.85 -25.51 -16.50
N LEU A 179 0.58 -24.21 -16.39
CA LEU A 179 -0.32 -23.47 -17.27
C LEU A 179 0.18 -23.41 -18.72
N SER A 180 1.49 -23.51 -18.95
CA SER A 180 2.07 -23.58 -20.30
C SER A 180 1.64 -24.82 -21.09
N ARG A 181 1.19 -25.87 -20.39
CA ARG A 181 0.74 -27.15 -20.98
C ARG A 181 -0.76 -27.16 -21.30
N ILE A 182 -1.49 -26.09 -20.99
CA ILE A 182 -2.94 -25.98 -21.23
C ILE A 182 -3.15 -25.29 -22.59
N ALA A 183 -3.65 -26.01 -23.58
CA ALA A 183 -3.88 -25.54 -24.94
C ALA A 183 -5.37 -25.51 -25.33
N MET A 184 -6.24 -26.21 -24.59
CA MET A 184 -7.66 -26.30 -24.90
C MET A 184 -8.32 -24.91 -24.95
N PRO A 185 -9.00 -24.54 -26.05
CA PRO A 185 -9.68 -23.25 -26.19
C PRO A 185 -10.66 -22.96 -25.04
N GLY A 186 -11.41 -23.98 -24.62
CA GLY A 186 -12.41 -23.87 -23.56
C GLY A 186 -11.87 -23.74 -22.13
N LEU A 187 -10.55 -23.73 -21.95
CA LEU A 187 -9.87 -23.48 -20.67
C LEU A 187 -8.98 -22.23 -20.70
N GLN A 188 -8.93 -21.51 -21.84
CA GLN A 188 -8.01 -20.38 -21.99
C GLN A 188 -8.39 -19.21 -21.08
N ALA A 189 -9.67 -19.03 -20.75
CA ALA A 189 -10.12 -17.99 -19.83
C ALA A 189 -9.57 -18.21 -18.41
N GLU A 190 -9.73 -19.41 -17.84
CA GLU A 190 -9.18 -19.76 -16.53
C GLU A 190 -7.66 -19.79 -16.51
N ARG A 191 -7.03 -20.31 -17.58
CA ARG A 191 -5.58 -20.29 -17.73
C ARG A 191 -5.06 -18.85 -17.68
N PHE A 192 -5.61 -17.97 -18.51
CA PHE A 192 -5.17 -16.58 -18.58
C PHE A 192 -5.36 -15.88 -17.24
N TRP A 193 -6.45 -16.14 -16.52
CA TRP A 193 -6.65 -15.62 -15.17
C TRP A 193 -5.54 -16.06 -14.19
N LEU A 194 -5.17 -17.34 -14.15
CA LEU A 194 -4.07 -17.78 -13.28
C LEU A 194 -2.73 -17.14 -13.65
N TYR A 195 -2.45 -16.98 -14.95
CA TYR A 195 -1.30 -16.20 -15.44
C TYR A 195 -1.31 -14.77 -14.89
N ALA A 196 -2.48 -14.13 -14.98
CA ALA A 196 -2.77 -12.80 -14.49
C ALA A 196 -2.53 -12.69 -12.98
N LEU A 197 -3.07 -13.62 -12.20
CA LEU A 197 -2.91 -13.66 -10.74
C LEU A 197 -1.45 -13.86 -10.32
N ILE A 198 -0.71 -14.74 -10.99
CA ILE A 198 0.72 -14.95 -10.76
C ILE A 198 1.52 -13.68 -11.04
N ARG A 199 1.24 -12.99 -12.15
CA ARG A 199 1.91 -11.73 -12.50
C ARG A 199 1.52 -10.59 -11.58
N HIS A 200 0.28 -10.55 -11.10
CA HIS A 200 -0.20 -9.53 -10.16
C HIS A 200 0.45 -9.65 -8.79
N ARG A 201 0.71 -10.88 -8.33
CA ARG A 201 1.42 -11.21 -7.09
C ARG A 201 2.94 -11.13 -7.19
N GLY A 202 3.50 -10.88 -8.38
CA GLY A 202 4.95 -10.75 -8.59
C GLY A 202 5.49 -9.34 -8.28
N PRO A 203 6.82 -9.18 -8.09
CA PRO A 203 7.45 -7.90 -7.75
C PRO A 203 7.37 -6.84 -8.88
N HIS A 204 7.09 -7.27 -10.11
CA HIS A 204 6.96 -6.38 -11.27
C HIS A 204 5.69 -6.72 -12.08
N PRO A 205 4.52 -6.18 -11.68
CA PRO A 205 3.27 -6.42 -12.39
C PRO A 205 3.33 -5.79 -13.80
N GLN A 206 3.43 -6.62 -14.84
CA GLN A 206 3.36 -6.17 -16.24
C GLN A 206 1.89 -5.99 -16.66
N ILE A 207 1.46 -4.74 -16.79
CA ILE A 207 0.04 -4.36 -16.97
C ILE A 207 -0.36 -4.21 -18.45
N ARG A 208 0.62 -4.15 -19.36
CA ARG A 208 0.39 -3.85 -20.80
C ARG A 208 -0.47 -4.88 -21.55
N HIS A 209 -0.64 -6.10 -21.04
CA HIS A 209 -1.36 -7.17 -21.77
C HIS A 209 -2.84 -7.33 -21.35
N TRP A 210 -3.34 -6.55 -20.40
CA TRP A 210 -4.65 -6.81 -19.78
C TRP A 210 -5.83 -6.08 -20.45
N ARG A 211 -5.56 -5.14 -21.36
CA ARG A 211 -6.60 -4.48 -22.18
C ARG A 211 -7.24 -5.43 -23.21
N PHE A 212 -6.76 -6.66 -23.31
CA PHE A 212 -7.23 -7.65 -24.28
C PHE A 212 -7.55 -8.96 -23.54
N PHE A 213 -8.63 -8.99 -22.75
CA PHE A 213 -9.41 -10.22 -22.65
C PHE A 213 -10.24 -10.27 -23.93
N PRO A 214 -9.92 -11.12 -24.93
CA PRO A 214 -10.75 -11.19 -26.11
C PRO A 214 -12.08 -11.80 -25.68
N ASP A 215 -13.21 -11.10 -25.88
CA ASP A 215 -14.56 -11.64 -25.63
C ASP A 215 -14.77 -13.00 -26.35
N ALA A 216 -14.01 -13.26 -27.42
CA ALA A 216 -13.96 -14.54 -28.10
C ALA A 216 -13.46 -15.70 -27.21
N MET A 217 -12.45 -15.48 -26.36
CA MET A 217 -11.97 -16.48 -25.39
C MET A 217 -13.02 -16.76 -24.31
N MET A 218 -13.77 -15.73 -23.90
CA MET A 218 -14.86 -15.86 -22.92
C MET A 218 -15.97 -16.77 -23.44
N ARG A 219 -16.40 -16.55 -24.68
CA ARG A 219 -17.45 -17.33 -25.35
C ARG A 219 -17.06 -18.79 -25.62
N ALA A 220 -15.77 -19.08 -25.73
CA ALA A 220 -15.27 -20.43 -25.96
C ALA A 220 -15.23 -21.30 -24.69
N SER A 221 -15.46 -20.74 -23.51
CA SER A 221 -15.39 -21.45 -22.22
C SER A 221 -16.40 -22.60 -22.16
N VAL A 222 -15.93 -23.79 -21.82
CA VAL A 222 -16.79 -24.98 -21.70
C VAL A 222 -17.09 -25.24 -20.23
N GLU A 223 -18.36 -25.47 -19.88
CA GLU A 223 -18.69 -25.93 -18.53
C GLU A 223 -18.32 -27.40 -18.36
N GLU A 224 -17.72 -27.74 -17.22
CA GLU A 224 -17.58 -29.14 -16.84
C GLU A 224 -18.90 -29.71 -16.32
N PRO A 225 -19.12 -31.04 -16.49
CA PRO A 225 -20.26 -31.73 -15.91
C PRO A 225 -20.36 -31.47 -14.41
N ALA A 226 -21.56 -31.14 -13.91
CA ALA A 226 -21.75 -30.79 -12.51
C ALA A 226 -21.21 -31.87 -11.54
N TRP A 227 -21.31 -33.15 -11.92
CA TRP A 227 -20.89 -34.27 -11.07
C TRP A 227 -19.38 -34.41 -10.88
N VAL A 228 -18.52 -33.76 -11.70
CA VAL A 228 -17.07 -33.76 -11.46
C VAL A 228 -16.62 -32.65 -10.51
N ARG A 229 -17.51 -31.71 -10.16
CA ARG A 229 -17.26 -30.65 -9.18
C ARG A 229 -17.17 -31.29 -7.79
N VAL A 230 -16.19 -30.84 -7.01
CA VAL A 230 -15.90 -31.31 -5.64
C VAL A 230 -15.95 -30.10 -4.73
N GLY A 231 -16.65 -30.19 -3.60
CA GLY A 231 -16.79 -29.10 -2.62
C GLY A 231 -17.91 -28.12 -2.96
N GLU A 232 -17.81 -26.90 -2.42
CA GLU A 232 -18.87 -25.90 -2.58
C GLU A 232 -19.20 -25.60 -4.05
N ALA A 233 -20.49 -25.37 -4.31
CA ALA A 233 -20.99 -24.99 -5.63
C ALA A 233 -20.27 -23.72 -6.11
N ARG A 234 -19.44 -23.85 -7.15
CA ARG A 234 -18.85 -22.71 -7.85
C ARG A 234 -19.86 -22.13 -8.86
N PRO A 235 -19.87 -20.81 -9.08
CA PRO A 235 -20.73 -20.20 -10.09
C PRO A 235 -20.30 -20.64 -11.51
N PRO A 236 -21.16 -20.46 -12.52
CA PRO A 236 -20.86 -20.75 -13.93
C PRO A 236 -19.54 -20.14 -14.40
N VAL A 237 -18.87 -20.79 -15.35
CA VAL A 237 -17.53 -20.33 -15.82
C VAL A 237 -17.59 -18.88 -16.30
N ALA A 238 -18.60 -18.53 -17.11
CA ALA A 238 -18.81 -17.16 -17.57
C ALA A 238 -18.97 -16.15 -16.41
N THR A 239 -19.74 -16.51 -15.38
CA THR A 239 -19.91 -15.69 -14.18
C THR A 239 -18.59 -15.50 -13.45
N ARG A 240 -17.80 -16.57 -13.24
CA ARG A 240 -16.49 -16.47 -12.59
C ARG A 240 -15.59 -15.49 -13.31
N VAL A 241 -15.50 -15.58 -14.63
CA VAL A 241 -14.55 -14.73 -15.37
C VAL A 241 -14.97 -13.26 -15.36
N GLU A 242 -16.27 -12.96 -15.36
CA GLU A 242 -16.75 -11.59 -15.13
C GLU A 242 -16.41 -11.10 -13.71
N LEU A 243 -16.63 -11.92 -12.67
CA LEU A 243 -16.22 -11.59 -11.31
C LEU A 243 -14.70 -11.38 -11.18
N MET A 244 -13.91 -12.15 -11.92
CA MET A 244 -12.45 -11.97 -12.02
C MET A 244 -12.11 -10.62 -12.64
N ARG A 245 -12.79 -10.22 -13.71
CA ARG A 245 -12.62 -8.90 -14.34
C ARG A 245 -12.95 -7.77 -13.37
N ALA A 246 -14.01 -7.90 -12.58
CA ALA A 246 -14.33 -6.94 -11.52
C ALA A 246 -13.23 -6.84 -10.46
N ALA A 247 -12.77 -7.98 -9.91
CA ALA A 247 -11.71 -7.98 -8.90
C ALA A 247 -10.43 -7.31 -9.42
N PHE A 248 -10.08 -7.56 -10.68
CA PHE A 248 -8.94 -6.90 -11.32
C PHE A 248 -9.11 -5.38 -11.42
N PHE A 249 -10.28 -4.90 -11.86
CA PHE A 249 -10.57 -3.47 -11.96
C PHE A 249 -10.53 -2.76 -10.60
N VAL A 250 -10.95 -3.43 -9.52
CA VAL A 250 -10.80 -2.90 -8.15
C VAL A 250 -9.32 -2.77 -7.78
N GLY A 251 -8.51 -3.80 -8.04
CA GLY A 251 -7.07 -3.77 -7.74
C GLY A 251 -6.28 -2.72 -8.56
N LEU A 252 -6.72 -2.39 -9.79
CA LEU A 252 -6.08 -1.34 -10.59
C LEU A 252 -6.24 0.05 -9.97
N ARG A 253 -7.41 0.38 -9.41
CA ARG A 253 -7.68 1.70 -8.80
C ARG A 253 -6.63 2.06 -7.76
N ARG A 254 -6.31 1.13 -6.84
CA ARG A 254 -5.36 1.37 -5.75
C ARG A 254 -3.96 1.70 -6.26
N ARG A 255 -3.57 1.13 -7.39
CA ARG A 255 -2.22 1.30 -7.95
C ARG A 255 -2.08 2.54 -8.84
N PHE A 256 -3.17 3.01 -9.45
CA PHE A 256 -3.12 4.12 -10.40
C PHE A 256 -3.78 5.42 -9.92
N LEU A 257 -4.38 5.43 -8.72
CA LEU A 257 -4.89 6.57 -7.93
C LEU A 257 -5.84 7.57 -8.60
N ASP A 258 -5.94 7.66 -9.93
CA ASP A 258 -6.58 8.79 -10.63
C ASP A 258 -7.60 8.41 -11.73
N GLU A 259 -7.92 7.12 -11.94
CA GLU A 259 -8.92 6.71 -12.94
C GLU A 259 -10.18 6.09 -12.30
N ASP A 260 -11.23 6.91 -12.12
CA ASP A 260 -12.55 6.49 -11.61
C ASP A 260 -13.35 5.57 -12.57
N CYS A 261 -12.85 5.32 -13.78
CA CYS A 261 -13.52 4.47 -14.78
C CYS A 261 -13.50 2.98 -14.37
N PHE A 262 -12.41 2.46 -13.81
CA PHE A 262 -12.30 1.04 -13.46
C PHE A 262 -13.26 0.60 -12.33
N PRO A 263 -13.40 1.35 -11.22
CA PRO A 263 -14.34 1.00 -10.15
C PRO A 263 -15.79 1.00 -10.61
N THR A 264 -16.16 1.90 -11.52
CA THR A 264 -17.50 1.97 -12.11
C THR A 264 -17.84 0.71 -12.92
N ASP A 265 -16.90 0.27 -13.75
CA ASP A 265 -17.06 -0.98 -14.51
C ASP A 265 -17.09 -2.22 -13.61
N ALA A 266 -16.24 -2.24 -12.58
CA ALA A 266 -16.25 -3.31 -11.59
C ALA A 266 -17.60 -3.41 -10.89
N ALA A 267 -18.15 -2.29 -10.40
CA ALA A 267 -19.46 -2.21 -9.77
C ALA A 267 -20.59 -2.72 -10.69
N ARG A 268 -20.55 -2.37 -11.98
CA ARG A 268 -21.53 -2.85 -12.96
C ARG A 268 -21.47 -4.37 -13.14
N ILE A 269 -20.27 -4.94 -13.25
CA ILE A 269 -20.08 -6.39 -13.35
C ILE A 269 -20.56 -7.08 -12.06
N VAL A 270 -20.13 -6.59 -10.90
CA VAL A 270 -20.50 -7.16 -9.60
C VAL A 270 -22.01 -7.18 -9.41
N SER A 271 -22.73 -6.09 -9.73
CA SER A 271 -24.20 -6.03 -9.68
C SER A 271 -24.89 -7.10 -10.51
N ARG A 272 -24.32 -7.45 -11.67
CA ARG A 272 -24.91 -8.42 -12.61
C ARG A 272 -24.58 -9.85 -12.24
N TYR A 273 -23.36 -10.10 -11.76
CA TYR A 273 -22.81 -11.46 -11.66
C TYR A 273 -22.66 -11.97 -10.22
N ALA A 274 -22.57 -11.10 -9.20
CA ALA A 274 -22.43 -11.50 -7.79
C ALA A 274 -23.79 -11.67 -7.06
N VAL A 275 -24.84 -12.05 -7.78
CA VAL A 275 -26.21 -12.13 -7.23
C VAL A 275 -26.45 -13.34 -6.33
N THR A 276 -25.70 -14.44 -6.53
CA THR A 276 -25.83 -15.67 -5.73
C THR A 276 -24.78 -15.73 -4.61
N PRO A 277 -25.03 -16.47 -3.51
CA PRO A 277 -24.03 -16.69 -2.46
C PRO A 277 -22.72 -17.30 -3.01
N ALA A 278 -22.83 -18.28 -3.92
CA ALA A 278 -21.68 -18.88 -4.60
C ALA A 278 -20.85 -17.85 -5.36
N ALA A 279 -21.50 -16.96 -6.11
CA ALA A 279 -20.84 -15.88 -6.83
C ALA A 279 -20.19 -14.84 -5.90
N ARG A 280 -20.82 -14.51 -4.78
CA ARG A 280 -20.23 -13.61 -3.78
C ARG A 280 -19.00 -14.23 -3.11
N ARG A 281 -19.05 -15.51 -2.74
CA ARG A 281 -17.89 -16.21 -2.16
C ARG A 281 -16.73 -16.29 -3.13
N GLU A 282 -17.01 -16.55 -4.41
CA GLU A 282 -16.00 -16.52 -5.47
C GLU A 282 -15.36 -15.12 -5.57
N LEU A 283 -16.17 -14.05 -5.61
CA LEU A 283 -15.65 -12.69 -5.68
C LEU A 283 -14.82 -12.31 -4.45
N VAL A 284 -15.28 -12.67 -3.25
CA VAL A 284 -14.51 -12.47 -2.01
C VAL A 284 -13.16 -13.16 -2.11
N GLU A 285 -13.10 -14.40 -2.59
CA GLU A 285 -11.83 -15.12 -2.74
C GLU A 285 -10.89 -14.43 -3.74
N LEU A 286 -11.44 -13.89 -4.81
CA LEU A 286 -10.66 -13.11 -5.79
C LEU A 286 -10.13 -11.81 -5.17
N LEU A 287 -10.93 -11.12 -4.36
CA LEU A 287 -10.55 -9.86 -3.71
C LEU A 287 -9.58 -10.06 -2.54
N ARG A 288 -9.55 -11.22 -1.87
CA ARG A 288 -8.59 -11.54 -0.79
C ARG A 288 -7.13 -11.51 -1.23
N THR A 289 -6.90 -11.56 -2.54
CA THR A 289 -5.56 -11.42 -3.10
C THR A 289 -5.04 -9.98 -3.01
N ASP A 290 -5.94 -9.04 -2.72
CA ASP A 290 -5.65 -7.66 -2.38
C ASP A 290 -5.28 -7.56 -0.87
N PRO A 291 -4.18 -6.87 -0.51
CA PRO A 291 -3.79 -6.67 0.89
C PRO A 291 -4.81 -5.87 1.71
N ASP A 292 -5.79 -5.19 1.08
CA ASP A 292 -6.89 -4.50 1.76
C ASP A 292 -8.24 -4.83 1.11
N VAL A 293 -8.65 -6.08 1.28
CA VAL A 293 -9.93 -6.59 0.79
C VAL A 293 -11.14 -5.79 1.31
N ILE A 294 -11.05 -5.16 2.49
CA ILE A 294 -12.13 -4.31 3.03
C ILE A 294 -12.24 -3.04 2.20
N GLU A 295 -11.14 -2.31 1.98
CA GLU A 295 -11.14 -1.13 1.10
C GLU A 295 -11.63 -1.48 -0.31
N ALA A 296 -11.26 -2.66 -0.83
CA ALA A 296 -11.71 -3.15 -2.13
C ALA A 296 -13.25 -3.34 -2.19
N ILE A 297 -13.84 -3.96 -1.16
CA ILE A 297 -15.29 -4.13 -1.02
C ILE A 297 -16.00 -2.77 -0.86
N GLU A 298 -15.45 -1.88 -0.02
CA GLU A 298 -15.99 -0.52 0.16
C GLU A 298 -15.96 0.28 -1.13
N THR A 299 -14.88 0.15 -1.89
CA THR A 299 -14.72 0.78 -3.19
C THR A 299 -15.86 0.38 -4.12
N LEU A 300 -16.23 -0.91 -4.19
CA LEU A 300 -17.40 -1.34 -4.96
C LEU A 300 -18.69 -0.69 -4.45
N GLY A 301 -18.83 -0.58 -3.12
CA GLY A 301 -19.98 0.05 -2.46
C GLY A 301 -20.20 1.52 -2.84
N ARG A 302 -19.11 2.30 -3.01
CA ARG A 302 -19.16 3.72 -3.40
C ARG A 302 -19.72 3.95 -4.82
N PHE A 303 -19.68 2.93 -5.69
CA PHE A 303 -20.09 3.03 -7.11
C PHE A 303 -21.44 2.35 -7.38
N GLY A 304 -22.39 2.48 -6.44
CA GLY A 304 -23.79 2.06 -6.64
C GLY A 304 -24.11 0.63 -6.23
N THR A 305 -23.19 -0.11 -5.60
CA THR A 305 -23.40 -1.51 -5.16
C THR A 305 -23.47 -1.69 -3.65
N LYS A 306 -23.87 -0.66 -2.90
CA LYS A 306 -23.83 -0.66 -1.42
C LYS A 306 -24.42 -1.92 -0.74
N HIS A 307 -25.60 -2.37 -1.17
CA HIS A 307 -26.24 -3.57 -0.63
C HIS A 307 -25.45 -4.86 -0.92
N LEU A 308 -24.76 -4.90 -2.05
CA LEU A 308 -23.95 -6.03 -2.48
C LEU A 308 -22.57 -6.01 -1.83
N ALA A 309 -21.98 -4.83 -1.63
CA ALA A 309 -20.78 -4.65 -0.83
C ALA A 309 -20.98 -5.16 0.61
N GLU A 310 -22.13 -4.87 1.23
CA GLU A 310 -22.47 -5.43 2.54
C GLU A 310 -22.60 -6.96 2.49
N ALA A 311 -23.25 -7.52 1.47
CA ALA A 311 -23.34 -8.96 1.30
C ALA A 311 -21.97 -9.62 1.07
N LEU A 312 -21.05 -8.95 0.38
CA LEU A 312 -19.65 -9.39 0.21
C LEU A 312 -18.88 -9.31 1.52
N LEU A 313 -19.09 -8.26 2.32
CA LEU A 313 -18.48 -8.12 3.64
C LEU A 313 -18.93 -9.25 4.58
N VAL A 314 -20.22 -9.60 4.56
CA VAL A 314 -20.75 -10.75 5.33
C VAL A 314 -20.08 -12.07 4.91
N GLU A 315 -19.93 -12.32 3.61
CA GLU A 315 -19.27 -13.55 3.11
C GLU A 315 -17.77 -13.57 3.47
N TYR A 316 -17.10 -12.41 3.42
CA TYR A 316 -15.70 -12.25 3.81
C TYR A 316 -15.48 -12.50 5.30
N VAL A 317 -16.26 -11.84 6.15
CA VAL A 317 -16.20 -11.98 7.62
C VAL A 317 -16.57 -13.41 8.04
N GLY A 318 -17.66 -13.96 7.50
CA GLY A 318 -18.09 -15.32 7.80
C GLY A 318 -17.04 -16.37 7.40
N ARG A 319 -16.26 -16.11 6.36
CA ARG A 319 -15.11 -16.94 6.00
C ARG A 319 -13.93 -16.78 6.96
N CYS A 320 -13.52 -15.55 7.27
CA CYS A 320 -12.42 -15.30 8.22
C CYS A 320 -12.72 -15.95 9.58
N ALA A 321 -13.96 -15.90 10.03
CA ALA A 321 -14.40 -16.57 11.26
C ALA A 321 -14.24 -18.10 11.18
N ARG A 322 -14.63 -18.73 10.07
CA ARG A 322 -14.42 -20.19 9.86
C ARG A 322 -12.94 -20.57 9.87
N GLU A 323 -12.09 -19.75 9.27
CA GLU A 323 -10.64 -19.99 9.19
C GLU A 323 -9.96 -19.82 10.57
N LEU A 324 -10.39 -18.85 11.38
CA LEU A 324 -9.79 -18.55 12.68
C LEU A 324 -10.30 -19.43 13.81
N LEU A 325 -11.58 -19.81 13.79
CA LEU A 325 -12.28 -20.32 14.96
C LEU A 325 -12.94 -21.70 14.75
N GLY A 326 -12.77 -22.31 13.58
CA GLY A 326 -13.41 -23.58 13.23
C GLY A 326 -14.91 -23.44 12.92
N ALA A 327 -15.61 -24.58 12.86
CA ALA A 327 -16.97 -24.65 12.29
C ALA A 327 -18.10 -24.06 13.17
N GLU A 328 -17.91 -23.94 14.50
CA GLU A 328 -19.00 -23.59 15.45
C GLU A 328 -19.06 -22.10 15.85
N ALA A 329 -17.94 -21.40 15.86
CA ALA A 329 -17.87 -19.95 16.13
C ALA A 329 -18.57 -19.00 15.11
N PRO A 330 -18.90 -19.38 13.86
CA PRO A 330 -19.57 -18.48 12.92
C PRO A 330 -20.96 -18.01 13.38
N ALA A 331 -21.66 -18.78 14.21
CA ALA A 331 -23.07 -18.52 14.53
C ALA A 331 -23.26 -17.19 15.26
N ALA A 332 -22.53 -16.94 16.36
CA ALA A 332 -22.68 -15.74 17.16
C ALA A 332 -22.31 -14.46 16.39
N LEU A 333 -21.23 -14.51 15.60
CA LEU A 333 -20.81 -13.41 14.73
C LEU A 333 -21.85 -13.14 13.63
N CYS A 334 -22.38 -14.20 12.99
CA CYS A 334 -23.46 -14.07 12.00
C CYS A 334 -24.74 -13.51 12.60
N ASP A 335 -25.08 -13.91 13.84
CA ASP A 335 -26.25 -13.40 14.54
C ASP A 335 -26.10 -11.90 14.82
N GLY A 336 -24.91 -11.43 15.23
CA GLY A 336 -24.61 -10.01 15.38
C GLY A 336 -24.69 -9.22 14.06
N LEU A 337 -24.14 -9.78 12.97
CA LEU A 337 -24.22 -9.20 11.62
C LEU A 337 -25.66 -9.06 11.11
N THR A 338 -26.54 -9.98 11.51
CA THR A 338 -27.94 -10.03 11.06
C THR A 338 -28.92 -9.37 12.03
N GLY A 339 -28.44 -8.82 13.16
CA GLY A 339 -29.28 -8.17 14.17
C GLY A 339 -30.16 -9.14 14.98
N ARG A 340 -29.82 -10.42 15.02
CA ARG A 340 -30.51 -11.43 15.85
C ARG A 340 -30.13 -11.26 17.33
N THR A 341 -30.75 -12.03 18.23
CA THR A 341 -30.42 -11.99 19.66
C THR A 341 -29.19 -12.81 19.99
N ALA A 342 -28.30 -12.31 20.86
CA ALA A 342 -27.15 -13.07 21.35
C ALA A 342 -27.59 -14.31 22.15
N SER A 343 -26.84 -15.41 22.03
CA SER A 343 -27.03 -16.62 22.83
C SER A 343 -26.51 -16.48 24.28
N SER A 344 -25.62 -15.53 24.52
CA SER A 344 -25.03 -15.23 25.84
C SER A 344 -25.09 -13.73 26.13
N ASN A 345 -25.33 -13.38 27.39
CA ASN A 345 -25.26 -12.02 27.91
C ASN A 345 -23.99 -11.74 28.73
N ASP A 346 -23.16 -12.75 29.00
CA ASP A 346 -21.92 -12.56 29.75
C ASP A 346 -20.89 -11.83 28.87
N PRO A 347 -20.45 -10.60 29.22
CA PRO A 347 -19.47 -9.86 28.44
C PRO A 347 -18.10 -10.55 28.34
N ARG A 348 -17.81 -11.52 29.23
CA ARG A 348 -16.59 -12.34 29.24
C ARG A 348 -16.69 -13.57 28.35
N SER A 349 -17.89 -13.93 27.87
CA SER A 349 -18.06 -15.06 26.96
C SER A 349 -17.58 -14.71 25.55
N ILE A 350 -16.97 -15.68 24.87
CA ILE A 350 -16.48 -15.50 23.50
C ILE A 350 -17.65 -15.31 22.52
N GLU A 351 -18.76 -16.00 22.76
CA GLU A 351 -20.00 -15.89 22.00
C GLU A 351 -20.53 -14.45 22.03
N ARG A 352 -20.55 -13.82 23.23
CA ARG A 352 -21.00 -12.43 23.34
C ARG A 352 -20.02 -11.47 22.67
N ALA A 353 -18.72 -11.68 22.84
CA ALA A 353 -17.70 -10.82 22.23
C ALA A 353 -17.78 -10.87 20.70
N LEU A 354 -17.95 -12.05 20.11
CA LEU A 354 -18.14 -12.24 18.67
C LEU A 354 -19.47 -11.68 18.17
N TYR A 355 -20.54 -11.80 18.95
CA TYR A 355 -21.81 -11.16 18.62
C TYR A 355 -21.71 -9.64 18.57
N ASP A 356 -21.06 -9.02 19.56
CA ASP A 356 -20.86 -7.57 19.59
C ASP A 356 -19.93 -7.10 18.44
N GLU A 357 -18.92 -7.91 18.08
CA GLU A 357 -18.09 -7.72 16.87
C GLU A 357 -18.95 -7.74 15.60
N GLY A 358 -19.90 -8.68 15.52
CA GLY A 358 -20.84 -8.77 14.40
C GLY A 358 -21.75 -7.55 14.29
N ILE A 359 -22.25 -7.01 15.42
CA ILE A 359 -23.02 -5.76 15.41
C ILE A 359 -22.14 -4.59 14.97
N ALA A 360 -20.88 -4.52 15.43
CA ALA A 360 -19.96 -3.47 15.02
C ALA A 360 -19.74 -3.43 13.51
N LEU A 361 -19.80 -4.59 12.84
CA LEU A 361 -19.71 -4.73 11.39
C LEU A 361 -21.04 -4.54 10.64
N SER A 362 -22.18 -4.48 11.34
CA SER A 362 -23.51 -4.43 10.73
C SER A 362 -24.02 -2.99 10.52
N ARG A 363 -25.18 -2.85 9.86
CA ARG A 363 -25.88 -1.56 9.73
C ARG A 363 -26.36 -1.00 11.08
N GLU A 364 -26.54 -1.85 12.08
CA GLU A 364 -26.94 -1.43 13.43
C GLU A 364 -25.80 -0.78 14.21
N SER A 365 -24.55 -0.92 13.74
CA SER A 365 -23.36 -0.31 14.33
C SER A 365 -23.59 1.17 14.67
N ARG A 366 -24.15 1.97 13.77
CA ARG A 366 -24.39 3.41 14.02
C ARG A 366 -25.32 3.67 15.21
N GLN A 367 -26.35 2.84 15.38
CA GLN A 367 -27.32 2.99 16.48
C GLN A 367 -26.73 2.49 17.81
N ARG A 368 -25.90 1.44 17.77
CA ARG A 368 -25.34 0.78 18.96
C ARG A 368 -23.90 1.17 19.28
N ARG A 369 -23.25 2.02 18.47
CA ARG A 369 -21.82 2.37 18.54
C ARG A 369 -21.39 2.77 19.94
N ARG A 370 -22.11 3.70 20.57
CA ARG A 370 -21.77 4.20 21.92
C ARG A 370 -21.81 3.08 22.96
N VAL A 371 -22.82 2.21 22.88
CA VAL A 371 -23.01 1.08 23.80
C VAL A 371 -21.91 0.04 23.60
N LEU A 372 -21.61 -0.33 22.36
CA LEU A 372 -20.56 -1.30 22.05
C LEU A 372 -19.17 -0.80 22.47
N ILE A 373 -18.86 0.48 22.23
CA ILE A 373 -17.61 1.09 22.70
C ILE A 373 -17.54 1.07 24.23
N ALA A 374 -18.62 1.42 24.93
CA ALA A 374 -18.65 1.40 26.39
C ALA A 374 -18.43 -0.02 26.96
N ILE A 375 -19.06 -1.03 26.36
CA ILE A 375 -18.88 -2.44 26.75
C ILE A 375 -17.42 -2.86 26.52
N ALA A 376 -16.88 -2.63 25.32
CA ALA A 376 -15.51 -3.01 25.00
C ALA A 376 -14.49 -2.27 25.89
N GLN A 377 -14.71 -0.98 26.15
CA GLN A 377 -13.90 -0.17 27.06
C GLN A 377 -13.91 -0.74 28.48
N HIS A 378 -15.09 -1.11 29.00
CA HIS A 378 -15.21 -1.74 30.32
C HIS A 378 -14.46 -3.07 30.38
N CYS A 379 -14.66 -3.94 29.38
CA CYS A 379 -13.98 -5.24 29.31
C CYS A 379 -12.46 -5.09 29.29
N ILE A 380 -11.92 -4.18 28.46
CA ILE A 380 -10.47 -3.95 28.34
C ILE A 380 -9.91 -3.41 29.65
N ARG A 381 -10.58 -2.44 30.30
CA ARG A 381 -10.13 -1.93 31.61
C ARG A 381 -10.10 -3.04 32.65
N SER A 382 -11.16 -3.85 32.74
CA SER A 382 -11.24 -4.97 33.68
C SER A 382 -10.17 -6.03 33.40
N ALA A 383 -9.85 -6.28 32.13
CA ALA A 383 -8.81 -7.22 31.75
C ALA A 383 -7.41 -6.73 32.11
N LEU A 384 -7.15 -5.42 31.96
CA LEU A 384 -5.89 -4.82 32.37
C LEU A 384 -5.69 -4.81 33.90
N THR A 385 -6.77 -4.67 34.68
CA THR A 385 -6.68 -4.72 36.15
C THR A 385 -6.67 -6.13 36.72
N ALA A 386 -7.29 -7.10 36.05
CA ALA A 386 -7.41 -8.49 36.52
C ALA A 386 -7.16 -9.49 35.38
N PRO A 387 -5.92 -9.58 34.86
CA PRO A 387 -5.61 -10.34 33.64
C PRO A 387 -5.96 -11.83 33.71
N ALA A 388 -5.82 -12.44 34.89
CA ALA A 388 -6.09 -13.87 35.10
C ALA A 388 -7.56 -14.29 34.88
N THR A 389 -8.51 -13.34 34.88
CA THR A 389 -9.94 -13.65 34.72
C THR A 389 -10.44 -13.53 33.28
N TRP A 390 -9.56 -13.25 32.32
CA TRP A 390 -9.92 -13.02 30.92
C TRP A 390 -9.12 -13.92 29.99
N THR A 391 -9.80 -14.47 28.98
CA THR A 391 -9.14 -15.27 27.95
C THR A 391 -8.67 -14.36 26.81
N ALA A 392 -7.53 -14.69 26.20
CA ALA A 392 -7.00 -13.92 25.06
C ALA A 392 -8.00 -13.76 23.89
N PRO A 393 -8.80 -14.78 23.50
CA PRO A 393 -9.78 -14.65 22.42
C PRO A 393 -10.87 -13.61 22.68
N VAL A 394 -11.30 -13.46 23.94
CA VAL A 394 -12.33 -12.47 24.31
C VAL A 394 -11.76 -11.06 24.16
N ILE A 395 -10.55 -10.82 24.66
CA ILE A 395 -9.89 -9.52 24.55
C ILE A 395 -9.62 -9.17 23.08
N ASP A 396 -9.13 -10.13 22.30
CA ASP A 396 -8.90 -9.98 20.87
C ASP A 396 -10.19 -9.60 20.11
N ALA A 397 -11.33 -10.27 20.39
CA ALA A 397 -12.63 -9.90 19.83
C ALA A 397 -13.10 -8.49 20.26
N ARG A 398 -12.84 -8.08 21.51
CA ARG A 398 -13.15 -6.71 21.98
C ARG A 398 -12.29 -5.66 21.30
N LEU A 399 -11.00 -5.94 21.09
CA LEU A 399 -10.09 -5.07 20.37
C LEU A 399 -10.51 -4.92 18.90
N ARG A 400 -10.88 -6.02 18.23
CA ARG A 400 -11.46 -5.96 16.87
C ARG A 400 -12.77 -5.18 16.83
N THR A 401 -13.65 -5.36 17.81
CA THR A 401 -14.89 -4.58 17.94
C THR A 401 -14.59 -3.07 17.96
N LEU A 402 -13.61 -2.62 18.75
CA LEU A 402 -13.20 -1.21 18.78
C LEU A 402 -12.56 -0.76 17.46
N ALA A 403 -11.72 -1.61 16.85
CA ALA A 403 -11.13 -1.34 15.54
C ALA A 403 -12.21 -1.14 14.46
N HIS A 404 -13.26 -1.97 14.45
CA HIS A 404 -14.38 -1.85 13.51
C HIS A 404 -15.26 -0.63 13.75
N LEU A 405 -15.42 -0.22 15.02
CA LEU A 405 -16.25 0.94 15.34
C LEU A 405 -15.55 2.26 15.05
N GLU A 406 -14.21 2.29 15.06
CA GLU A 406 -13.38 3.45 14.75
C GLU A 406 -13.70 4.74 15.55
N GLY A 407 -13.05 5.84 15.18
CA GLY A 407 -13.31 7.19 15.67
C GLY A 407 -12.79 7.48 17.07
N GLU A 408 -12.98 8.72 17.51
CA GLU A 408 -12.38 9.25 18.74
C GLU A 408 -12.75 8.46 19.99
N LEU A 409 -14.01 8.03 20.11
CA LEU A 409 -14.46 7.25 21.27
C LEU A 409 -13.76 5.88 21.37
N ALA A 410 -13.54 5.19 20.25
CA ALA A 410 -12.84 3.91 20.24
C ALA A 410 -11.34 4.09 20.50
N ARG A 411 -10.74 5.14 19.93
CA ARG A 411 -9.38 5.56 20.25
C ARG A 411 -9.23 5.83 21.76
N ASP A 412 -10.09 6.66 22.33
CA ASP A 412 -10.03 7.06 23.74
C ASP A 412 -10.29 5.88 24.69
N ALA A 413 -11.08 4.89 24.25
CA ALA A 413 -11.28 3.65 24.97
C ALA A 413 -9.99 2.84 25.15
N LEU A 414 -9.03 2.92 24.22
CA LEU A 414 -7.71 2.27 24.31
C LEU A 414 -6.64 3.20 24.88
N ALA A 415 -6.60 4.45 24.43
CA ALA A 415 -5.58 5.42 24.79
C ALA A 415 -5.55 5.73 26.29
N LYS A 416 -6.73 5.94 26.91
CA LYS A 416 -6.80 6.28 28.34
C LYS A 416 -6.28 5.14 29.23
N PRO A 417 -6.74 3.88 29.11
CA PRO A 417 -6.17 2.76 29.87
C PRO A 417 -4.67 2.56 29.62
N LEU A 418 -4.23 2.64 28.36
CA LEU A 418 -2.82 2.49 28.00
C LEU A 418 -1.94 3.60 28.60
N ALA A 419 -2.49 4.80 28.81
CA ALA A 419 -1.77 5.91 29.43
C ALA A 419 -1.76 5.86 30.96
N THR A 420 -2.76 5.27 31.61
CA THR A 420 -2.95 5.42 33.07
C THR A 420 -2.83 4.14 33.89
N LEU A 421 -2.96 2.96 33.29
CA LEU A 421 -2.96 1.69 34.03
C LEU A 421 -1.60 1.00 33.97
N PRO A 422 -1.24 0.19 34.98
CA PRO A 422 -0.20 -0.81 34.83
C PRO A 422 -0.64 -1.82 33.77
N LEU A 423 0.26 -2.18 32.86
CA LEU A 423 -0.06 -3.02 31.70
C LEU A 423 0.62 -4.38 31.84
N PRO A 424 -0.14 -5.46 32.05
CA PRO A 424 0.38 -6.80 31.92
C PRO A 424 0.93 -7.00 30.49
N SER A 425 2.14 -7.54 30.36
CA SER A 425 2.82 -7.76 29.07
C SER A 425 1.95 -8.51 28.05
N ALA A 426 1.17 -9.49 28.53
CA ALA A 426 0.29 -10.30 27.68
C ALA A 426 -0.79 -9.51 26.91
N PHE A 427 -1.18 -8.33 27.41
CA PHE A 427 -2.24 -7.51 26.81
C PHE A 427 -1.75 -6.18 26.24
N ALA A 428 -0.60 -5.68 26.71
CA ALA A 428 -0.05 -4.40 26.29
C ALA A 428 0.14 -4.32 24.77
N LEU A 429 0.79 -5.32 24.17
CA LEU A 429 1.08 -5.31 22.74
C LEU A 429 -0.19 -5.35 21.88
N PRO A 430 -1.16 -6.29 22.05
CA PRO A 430 -2.42 -6.27 21.28
C PRO A 430 -3.19 -4.94 21.38
N VAL A 431 -3.20 -4.31 22.55
CA VAL A 431 -3.82 -2.99 22.75
C VAL A 431 -3.09 -1.92 21.95
N ILE A 432 -1.75 -1.91 21.99
CA ILE A 432 -0.91 -0.99 21.20
C ILE A 432 -1.12 -1.22 19.71
N GLU A 433 -1.13 -2.46 19.23
CA GLU A 433 -1.35 -2.78 17.81
C GLU A 433 -2.72 -2.27 17.33
N THR A 434 -3.75 -2.43 18.16
CA THR A 434 -5.11 -1.95 17.85
C THR A 434 -5.19 -0.43 17.88
N LEU A 435 -4.58 0.21 18.88
CA LEU A 435 -4.51 1.68 18.94
C LEU A 435 -3.69 2.24 17.78
N ALA A 436 -2.62 1.55 17.33
CA ALA A 436 -1.82 1.99 16.20
C ALA A 436 -2.63 1.97 14.88
N ARG A 437 -3.54 1.00 14.71
CA ARG A 437 -4.48 0.99 13.57
C ARG A 437 -5.47 2.15 13.61
N LEU A 438 -5.95 2.52 14.81
CA LEU A 438 -6.94 3.59 14.99
C LEU A 438 -6.32 4.99 14.94
N ASP A 439 -5.19 5.18 15.63
CA ASP A 439 -4.45 6.44 15.74
C ASP A 439 -2.99 6.15 16.12
N ALA A 440 -2.18 5.85 15.10
CA ALA A 440 -0.76 5.56 15.25
C ALA A 440 0.04 6.69 15.93
N ARG A 441 -0.40 7.96 15.81
CA ARG A 441 0.27 9.10 16.46
C ARG A 441 0.03 9.10 17.96
N THR A 442 -1.21 8.84 18.38
CA THR A 442 -1.54 8.68 19.79
C THR A 442 -0.85 7.45 20.39
N ALA A 443 -0.81 6.32 19.66
CA ALA A 443 -0.03 5.14 20.06
C ALA A 443 1.45 5.48 20.28
N ALA A 444 2.09 6.15 19.30
CA ALA A 444 3.47 6.61 19.41
C ALA A 444 3.69 7.51 20.63
N SER A 445 2.76 8.43 20.90
CA SER A 445 2.83 9.31 22.07
C SER A 445 2.89 8.55 23.39
N ILE A 446 2.00 7.59 23.56
CA ILE A 446 1.86 6.86 24.82
C ILE A 446 3.03 5.89 24.99
N VAL A 447 3.37 5.14 23.94
CA VAL A 447 4.47 4.17 23.99
C VAL A 447 5.80 4.86 24.25
N LEU A 448 6.11 5.97 23.56
CA LEU A 448 7.35 6.70 23.80
C LEU A 448 7.39 7.37 25.18
N GLY A 449 6.25 7.89 25.65
CA GLY A 449 6.17 8.51 26.98
C GLY A 449 6.25 7.52 28.14
N ARG A 450 5.97 6.24 27.89
CA ARG A 450 5.97 5.16 28.91
C ARG A 450 6.92 4.01 28.56
N ALA A 451 7.89 4.21 27.67
CA ALA A 451 8.73 3.13 27.16
C ALA A 451 9.47 2.37 28.28
N GLU A 452 10.05 3.10 29.23
CA GLU A 452 10.74 2.53 30.40
C GLU A 452 9.79 1.68 31.26
N GLU A 453 8.61 2.21 31.60
CA GLU A 453 7.59 1.50 32.39
C GLU A 453 7.07 0.24 31.66
N LEU A 454 6.82 0.35 30.35
CA LEU A 454 6.35 -0.75 29.51
C LEU A 454 7.38 -1.87 29.42
N ARG A 455 8.66 -1.52 29.19
CA ARG A 455 9.78 -2.47 29.13
C ARG A 455 9.96 -3.16 30.49
N ALA A 456 9.89 -2.40 31.59
CA ALA A 456 9.93 -2.94 32.95
C ALA A 456 8.75 -3.88 33.25
N GLY A 457 7.57 -3.60 32.69
CA GLY A 457 6.39 -4.48 32.74
C GLY A 457 6.44 -5.70 31.81
N GLY A 458 7.56 -5.93 31.10
CA GLY A 458 7.76 -7.05 30.18
C GLY A 458 7.13 -6.87 28.80
N THR A 459 6.73 -5.67 28.42
CA THR A 459 6.24 -5.36 27.07
C THR A 459 7.43 -5.20 26.12
N ASP A 460 7.36 -5.85 24.96
CA ASP A 460 8.33 -5.66 23.88
C ASP A 460 8.09 -4.31 23.17
N VAL A 461 8.74 -3.26 23.70
CA VAL A 461 8.65 -1.89 23.18
C VAL A 461 9.20 -1.79 21.75
N ASP A 462 10.24 -2.57 21.43
CA ASP A 462 10.87 -2.53 20.11
C ASP A 462 9.88 -3.06 19.06
N ARG A 463 9.20 -4.19 19.34
CA ARG A 463 8.10 -4.70 18.49
C ARG A 463 6.92 -3.74 18.42
N ALA A 464 6.53 -3.10 19.53
CA ALA A 464 5.47 -2.11 19.54
C ALA A 464 5.78 -0.93 18.60
N LEU A 465 7.03 -0.44 18.59
CA LEU A 465 7.47 0.63 17.69
C LEU A 465 7.48 0.19 16.23
N VAL A 466 7.85 -1.07 15.92
CA VAL A 466 7.73 -1.62 14.55
C VAL A 466 6.28 -1.59 14.07
N VAL A 467 5.31 -1.94 14.92
CA VAL A 467 3.89 -1.89 14.54
C VAL A 467 3.42 -0.44 14.35
N ILE A 468 3.81 0.47 15.23
CA ILE A 468 3.50 1.90 15.12
C ILE A 468 4.09 2.49 13.83
N GLU A 469 5.31 2.08 13.47
CA GLU A 469 5.99 2.45 12.22
C GLU A 469 5.24 1.94 11.00
N ALA A 470 4.80 0.67 10.99
CA ALA A 470 3.99 0.09 9.92
C ALA A 470 2.67 0.84 9.69
N HIS A 471 2.08 1.39 10.77
CA HIS A 471 0.91 2.26 10.71
C HIS A 471 1.23 3.76 10.58
N ARG A 472 2.49 4.11 10.26
CA ARG A 472 2.98 5.48 10.01
C ARG A 472 2.83 6.45 11.18
N GLY A 473 2.74 5.95 12.41
CA GLY A 473 2.75 6.75 13.64
C GLY A 473 4.09 7.42 13.90
N VAL A 474 5.17 6.78 13.41
CA VAL A 474 6.54 7.29 13.37
C VAL A 474 7.11 7.11 11.95
N PRO A 475 8.23 7.78 11.59
CA PRO A 475 8.90 7.60 10.31
C PRO A 475 9.51 6.19 10.13
N VAL A 476 9.78 5.78 8.89
CA VAL A 476 10.43 4.50 8.59
C VAL A 476 11.86 4.46 9.15
N GLY A 477 12.28 3.31 9.68
CA GLY A 477 13.56 3.10 10.36
C GLY A 477 13.64 3.75 11.74
N PHE A 478 12.51 4.18 12.30
CA PHE A 478 12.45 4.79 13.63
C PHE A 478 12.65 3.73 14.71
N ALA A 479 12.02 2.57 14.61
CA ALA A 479 12.12 1.52 15.64
C ALA A 479 13.58 1.10 15.86
N ASP A 480 14.31 0.82 14.78
CA ASP A 480 15.73 0.45 14.84
C ASP A 480 16.60 1.58 15.40
N ALA A 481 16.35 2.82 14.97
CA ALA A 481 17.09 3.99 15.42
C ALA A 481 16.82 4.28 16.91
N TYR A 482 15.58 4.11 17.36
CA TYR A 482 15.18 4.25 18.75
C TYR A 482 15.87 3.19 19.61
N ALA A 483 15.84 1.91 19.22
CA ALA A 483 16.51 0.84 19.96
C ALA A 483 18.03 1.09 20.08
N ALA A 484 18.66 1.60 19.02
CA ALA A 484 20.07 1.99 19.05
C ALA A 484 20.35 3.18 19.98
N ALA A 485 19.51 4.21 19.94
CA ALA A 485 19.64 5.37 20.82
C ALA A 485 19.33 5.02 22.29
N ALA A 486 18.35 4.15 22.54
CA ALA A 486 17.90 3.78 23.88
C ALA A 486 19.03 3.07 24.64
N ARG A 487 19.82 2.23 23.96
CA ARG A 487 21.03 1.62 24.53
C ARG A 487 22.08 2.64 24.97
N ARG A 488 22.09 3.84 24.39
CA ARG A 488 23.09 4.89 24.66
C ARG A 488 22.64 5.90 25.71
N VAL A 489 21.37 6.34 25.65
CA VAL A 489 20.84 7.44 26.49
C VAL A 489 19.64 7.03 27.37
N GLY A 490 19.13 5.81 27.22
CA GLY A 490 17.99 5.30 27.97
C GLY A 490 16.62 5.69 27.41
N ASP A 491 15.60 4.87 27.71
CA ASP A 491 14.22 5.07 27.24
C ASP A 491 13.61 6.38 27.78
N ARG A 492 13.92 6.75 29.04
CA ARG A 492 13.45 7.99 29.67
C ARG A 492 13.88 9.24 28.91
N PHE A 493 15.18 9.33 28.59
CA PHE A 493 15.72 10.45 27.81
C PHE A 493 15.01 10.58 26.46
N LEU A 494 14.80 9.46 25.76
CA LEU A 494 14.14 9.45 24.46
C LEU A 494 12.66 9.77 24.52
N GLY A 495 11.97 9.37 25.60
CA GLY A 495 10.59 9.75 25.86
C GLY A 495 10.45 11.26 26.06
N GLU A 496 11.30 11.85 26.89
CA GLU A 496 11.37 13.30 27.12
C GLU A 496 11.72 14.07 25.84
N LEU A 497 12.73 13.61 25.09
CA LEU A 497 13.11 14.16 23.78
C LEU A 497 11.95 14.11 22.80
N SER A 498 11.25 12.98 22.71
CA SER A 498 10.10 12.81 21.82
C SER A 498 8.97 13.77 22.15
N GLY A 499 8.71 13.98 23.45
CA GLY A 499 7.74 14.96 23.93
C GLY A 499 8.11 16.40 23.57
N LEU A 500 9.36 16.81 23.84
CA LEU A 500 9.87 18.14 23.51
C LEU A 500 9.87 18.39 22.00
N TRP A 501 10.37 17.43 21.22
CA TRP A 501 10.42 17.51 19.76
C TRP A 501 9.03 17.70 19.17
N ARG A 502 8.04 16.94 19.64
CA ARG A 502 6.67 17.06 19.12
C ARG A 502 6.05 18.41 19.46
N ARG A 503 6.29 18.94 20.68
CA ARG A 503 5.82 20.29 21.04
C ARG A 503 6.44 21.38 20.16
N ARG A 504 7.73 21.24 19.82
CA ARG A 504 8.47 22.22 19.02
C ARG A 504 8.17 22.13 17.52
N ASN A 505 8.07 20.91 16.98
CA ASN A 505 8.08 20.65 15.54
C ASN A 505 6.79 19.99 15.01
N GLY A 506 5.84 19.61 15.88
CA GLY A 506 4.56 19.01 15.49
C GLY A 506 4.63 17.54 15.01
N GLY A 507 5.81 16.91 15.05
CA GLY A 507 6.05 15.55 14.55
C GLY A 507 6.79 14.63 15.53
N ALA A 508 7.05 13.40 15.12
CA ALA A 508 7.94 12.49 15.83
C ALA A 508 9.41 12.86 15.57
N VAL A 509 10.32 12.42 16.45
CA VAL A 509 11.77 12.61 16.28
C VAL A 509 12.21 11.89 15.00
N PRO A 510 12.92 12.53 14.06
CA PRO A 510 13.42 11.84 12.88
C PRO A 510 14.43 10.73 13.25
N PRO A 511 14.43 9.57 12.55
CA PRO A 511 15.38 8.48 12.80
C PRO A 511 16.85 8.92 12.76
N LEU A 512 17.18 9.91 11.93
CA LEU A 512 18.54 10.43 11.84
C LEU A 512 19.02 11.08 13.15
N VAL A 513 18.12 11.76 13.87
CA VAL A 513 18.39 12.36 15.18
C VAL A 513 18.68 11.29 16.23
N LEU A 514 17.93 10.18 16.18
CA LEU A 514 18.15 9.03 17.05
C LEU A 514 19.46 8.31 16.72
N ARG A 515 19.78 8.15 15.42
CA ARG A 515 21.05 7.56 14.98
C ARG A 515 22.25 8.42 15.39
N SER A 516 22.15 9.75 15.30
CA SER A 516 23.23 10.63 15.73
C SER A 516 23.48 10.49 17.23
N LEU A 517 22.42 10.43 18.06
CA LEU A 517 22.55 10.14 19.49
C LEU A 517 23.27 8.82 19.76
N SER A 518 22.94 7.76 19.01
CA SER A 518 23.58 6.44 19.19
C SER A 518 25.07 6.43 18.85
N ARG A 519 25.56 7.40 18.06
CA ARG A 519 26.96 7.50 17.60
C ARG A 519 27.80 8.52 18.36
N ARG A 520 27.18 9.36 19.19
CA ARG A 520 27.90 10.39 19.94
C ARG A 520 28.83 9.79 20.98
N GLU A 521 30.07 10.27 20.98
CA GLU A 521 31.06 9.98 22.03
C GLU A 521 30.54 10.44 23.39
N VAL A 522 30.07 11.68 23.47
CA VAL A 522 29.47 12.27 24.68
C VAL A 522 27.96 12.43 24.47
N ALA A 523 27.18 11.72 25.28
CA ALA A 523 25.74 11.89 25.28
C ALA A 523 25.37 13.27 25.88
N PRO A 524 24.39 13.99 25.30
CA PRO A 524 23.87 15.21 25.90
C PRO A 524 23.30 14.91 27.30
N ALA A 525 23.51 15.82 28.26
CA ALA A 525 23.06 15.63 29.63
C ALA A 525 21.52 15.63 29.73
N THR A 526 20.87 16.50 28.95
CA THR A 526 19.41 16.55 28.86
C THR A 526 18.93 16.59 27.40
N PRO A 527 17.68 16.18 27.12
CA PRO A 527 17.08 16.37 25.80
C PRO A 527 17.01 17.84 25.38
N GLN A 528 16.91 18.77 26.32
CA GLN A 528 16.88 20.20 26.05
C GLN A 528 18.23 20.70 25.54
N ASP A 529 19.34 20.27 26.16
CA ASP A 529 20.70 20.62 25.71
C ASP A 529 20.93 20.20 24.25
N MET A 530 20.43 19.02 23.87
CA MET A 530 20.51 18.54 22.49
C MET A 530 19.72 19.46 21.54
N LEU A 531 18.50 19.84 21.92
CA LEU A 531 17.66 20.72 21.09
C LEU A 531 18.25 22.13 20.96
N ASP A 532 18.90 22.62 22.02
CA ASP A 532 19.55 23.93 22.03
C ASP A 532 20.85 23.91 21.22
N GLU A 533 21.62 22.83 21.27
CA GLU A 533 22.78 22.61 20.41
C GLU A 533 22.38 22.59 18.92
N LEU A 534 21.29 21.89 18.57
CA LEU A 534 20.76 21.86 17.21
C LEU A 534 20.25 23.23 16.76
N ALA A 535 19.61 23.98 17.65
CA ALA A 535 19.14 25.32 17.36
C ALA A 535 20.31 26.29 17.13
N GLY A 536 21.29 26.29 18.02
CA GLY A 536 22.50 27.11 17.90
C GLY A 536 23.29 26.79 16.63
N THR A 537 23.31 25.52 16.22
CA THR A 537 23.90 25.13 14.94
C THR A 537 23.24 25.84 13.76
N VAL A 538 21.90 25.84 13.68
CA VAL A 538 21.14 26.51 12.62
C VAL A 538 21.33 28.03 12.67
N GLU A 539 21.28 28.62 13.86
CA GLU A 539 21.49 30.06 14.06
C GLU A 539 22.88 30.50 13.62
N SER A 540 23.91 29.68 13.84
CA SER A 540 25.29 29.98 13.39
C SER A 540 25.42 30.15 11.87
N PHE A 541 24.48 29.62 11.08
CA PHE A 541 24.41 29.80 9.64
C PHE A 541 23.55 30.97 9.20
N GLY A 542 22.77 31.57 10.11
CA GLY A 542 21.86 32.68 9.86
C GLY A 542 22.53 33.91 9.24
N GLU A 543 23.83 34.11 9.50
CA GLU A 543 24.59 35.27 9.03
C GLU A 543 25.58 34.96 7.89
N GLN A 544 25.88 33.69 7.63
CA GLN A 544 26.91 33.25 6.69
C GLN A 544 26.41 33.17 5.23
N GLY A 545 27.30 33.45 4.27
CA GLY A 545 27.04 33.24 2.84
C GLY A 545 27.01 31.75 2.49
N HIS A 546 26.30 31.34 1.43
CA HIS A 546 26.18 29.91 1.08
C HIS A 546 27.55 29.22 0.84
N VAL A 547 28.54 29.96 0.34
CA VAL A 547 29.92 29.48 0.16
C VAL A 547 30.57 29.14 1.51
N GLU A 548 30.43 30.00 2.51
CA GLU A 548 30.97 29.79 3.87
C GLU A 548 30.27 28.61 4.56
N ILE A 549 28.96 28.46 4.36
CA ILE A 549 28.19 27.30 4.85
C ILE A 549 28.77 26.02 4.25
N VAL A 550 28.98 26.01 2.93
CA VAL A 550 29.52 24.89 2.17
C VAL A 550 30.96 24.55 2.62
N GLU A 551 31.79 25.56 2.86
CA GLU A 551 33.17 25.42 3.39
C GLU A 551 33.19 24.80 4.79
N ARG A 552 32.34 25.29 5.69
CA ARG A 552 32.20 24.75 7.05
C ARG A 552 31.67 23.33 7.05
N VAL A 553 30.63 23.04 6.26
CA VAL A 553 30.09 21.68 6.11
C VAL A 553 31.13 20.70 5.58
N ALA A 554 32.00 21.14 4.66
CA ALA A 554 33.05 20.31 4.11
C ALA A 554 34.21 20.05 5.11
N SER A 555 34.50 21.01 5.99
CA SER A 555 35.57 20.92 6.99
C SER A 555 35.13 20.30 8.32
N GLU A 556 33.86 20.45 8.70
CA GLU A 556 33.30 19.99 9.97
C GLU A 556 32.21 18.93 9.72
N ARG A 557 32.59 17.65 9.62
CA ARG A 557 31.60 16.58 9.33
C ARG A 557 30.47 16.50 10.36
N GLY A 558 30.76 16.76 11.64
CA GLY A 558 29.75 16.79 12.70
C GLY A 558 28.67 17.86 12.45
N LEU A 559 29.04 18.97 11.81
CA LEU A 559 28.15 20.05 11.44
C LEU A 559 27.16 19.63 10.34
N LEU A 560 27.60 18.80 9.39
CA LEU A 560 26.72 18.21 8.37
C LEU A 560 25.66 17.29 9.00
N GLU A 561 26.07 16.46 9.96
CA GLU A 561 25.15 15.59 10.68
C GLU A 561 24.17 16.42 11.53
N GLN A 562 24.65 17.42 12.25
CA GLN A 562 23.81 18.36 13.00
C GLN A 562 22.85 19.12 12.07
N LEU A 563 23.27 19.57 10.89
CA LEU A 563 22.41 20.22 9.91
C LEU A 563 21.33 19.28 9.36
N LEU A 564 21.68 18.04 9.03
CA LEU A 564 20.68 17.07 8.59
C LEU A 564 19.69 16.76 9.73
N VAL A 565 20.13 16.83 10.99
CA VAL A 565 19.30 16.61 12.19
C VAL A 565 18.45 17.85 12.54
N ALA A 566 18.96 19.07 12.35
CA ALA A 566 18.35 20.31 12.82
C ALA A 566 17.28 20.90 11.88
N SER A 567 16.93 20.21 10.78
CA SER A 567 15.92 20.66 9.78
C SER A 567 16.03 22.14 9.37
N PRO A 568 17.14 22.57 8.75
CA PRO A 568 17.40 23.92 8.30
C PRO A 568 16.62 24.25 7.02
N ALA A 569 15.30 24.08 7.00
CA ALA A 569 14.47 24.66 5.93
C ALA A 569 14.38 26.21 6.02
N ARG A 570 15.13 26.84 6.93
CA ARG A 570 15.16 28.28 7.16
C ARG A 570 16.53 28.83 6.77
N VAL A 571 16.71 29.01 5.47
CA VAL A 571 17.90 29.70 4.94
C VAL A 571 17.95 31.16 5.42
N HIS A 572 16.86 31.77 5.91
CA HIS A 572 16.89 33.16 6.40
C HIS A 572 15.77 33.45 7.44
N ASP A 573 16.13 34.01 8.61
CA ASP A 573 15.21 34.20 9.76
C ASP A 573 14.08 35.21 9.49
N ARG A 574 14.37 36.25 8.70
CA ARG A 574 13.40 37.27 8.24
C ARG A 574 12.44 36.77 7.14
N ILE A 575 12.72 35.63 6.50
CA ILE A 575 11.86 35.01 5.48
C ILE A 575 11.12 33.84 6.15
N ARG A 576 10.33 34.14 7.19
CA ARG A 576 9.52 33.12 7.89
C ARG A 576 8.70 32.34 6.87
N GLY A 577 8.85 31.01 6.94
CA GLY A 577 8.34 30.02 6.00
C GLY A 577 7.11 30.50 5.26
N TRP A 578 7.29 30.95 4.01
CA TRP A 578 6.11 31.08 3.18
C TRP A 578 5.57 29.67 3.05
N ASP A 579 4.29 29.51 3.38
CA ASP A 579 3.61 28.27 3.07
C ASP A 579 3.73 28.02 1.57
N LEU A 580 3.65 26.74 1.16
CA LEU A 580 3.83 26.36 -0.24
C LEU A 580 2.88 27.11 -1.18
N MET A 581 1.70 27.52 -0.68
CA MET A 581 0.70 28.26 -1.45
C MET A 581 1.14 29.71 -1.71
N ARG A 582 1.59 30.45 -0.68
CA ARG A 582 2.19 31.78 -0.82
C ARG A 582 3.43 31.75 -1.70
N TRP A 583 4.24 30.70 -1.59
CA TRP A 583 5.36 30.46 -2.51
C TRP A 583 4.91 30.27 -3.96
N ARG A 584 3.92 29.41 -4.20
CA ARG A 584 3.37 29.20 -5.54
C ARG A 584 2.76 30.48 -6.11
N MET A 585 2.07 31.28 -5.30
CA MET A 585 1.54 32.58 -5.72
C MET A 585 2.67 33.55 -6.10
N HIS A 586 3.74 33.63 -5.32
CA HIS A 586 4.89 34.48 -5.65
C HIS A 586 5.69 34.00 -6.86
N LEU A 587 5.87 32.69 -7.03
CA LEU A 587 6.42 32.10 -8.26
C LEU A 587 5.52 32.37 -9.47
N TYR A 588 4.20 32.43 -9.26
CA TYR A 588 3.24 32.82 -10.29
C TYR A 588 3.39 34.30 -10.67
N SER A 589 3.55 35.20 -9.69
CA SER A 589 3.84 36.62 -9.92
C SER A 589 5.25 36.87 -10.49
N ALA A 590 6.17 35.93 -10.32
CA ALA A 590 7.50 35.97 -10.93
C ALA A 590 7.51 35.48 -12.40
N LYS A 591 6.39 34.99 -12.94
CA LYS A 591 6.29 34.46 -14.30
C LYS A 591 6.55 35.54 -15.36
N SER A 592 7.42 35.22 -16.32
CA SER A 592 7.78 36.10 -17.44
C SER A 592 6.97 35.88 -18.72
N VAL A 593 5.79 35.26 -18.68
CA VAL A 593 5.22 34.60 -19.88
C VAL A 593 4.91 35.57 -21.05
N TYR A 594 4.84 36.90 -20.84
CA TYR A 594 4.58 37.84 -21.95
C TYR A 594 5.40 39.14 -22.01
N SER A 595 6.07 39.57 -20.94
CA SER A 595 6.69 40.92 -20.90
C SER A 595 8.19 40.97 -20.69
N GLY A 596 8.85 39.84 -20.35
CA GLY A 596 10.25 39.85 -19.91
C GLY A 596 10.50 40.58 -18.58
N SER A 597 9.45 41.06 -17.90
CA SER A 597 9.53 41.81 -16.64
C SER A 597 8.88 41.04 -15.47
N ILE A 598 9.45 41.16 -14.27
CA ILE A 598 8.91 40.62 -13.02
C ILE A 598 7.85 41.60 -12.49
N ASP A 599 6.76 41.09 -11.92
CA ASP A 599 5.73 41.92 -11.27
C ASP A 599 6.36 42.90 -10.27
N GLU A 600 6.22 44.20 -10.52
CA GLU A 600 6.91 45.26 -9.79
C GLU A 600 6.61 45.25 -8.26
N PRO A 601 5.36 45.02 -7.80
CA PRO A 601 5.05 44.75 -6.40
C PRO A 601 5.85 43.62 -5.76
N LEU A 602 6.15 42.54 -6.50
CA LEU A 602 6.98 41.44 -6.00
C LEU A 602 8.43 41.88 -5.88
N VAL A 603 8.97 42.58 -6.89
CA VAL A 603 10.33 43.14 -6.85
C VAL A 603 10.49 44.08 -5.66
N ARG A 604 9.60 45.07 -5.49
CA ARG A 604 9.64 46.01 -4.36
C ARG A 604 9.55 45.30 -3.00
N ARG A 605 8.78 44.22 -2.90
CA ARG A 605 8.66 43.42 -1.67
C ARG A 605 9.94 42.64 -1.37
N CYS A 606 10.55 42.02 -2.37
CA CYS A 606 11.80 41.28 -2.21
C CYS A 606 12.96 42.23 -1.92
N ALA A 607 13.05 43.34 -2.64
CA ALA A 607 14.05 44.38 -2.47
C ALA A 607 14.05 44.95 -1.03
N ARG A 608 12.86 45.24 -0.47
CA ARG A 608 12.73 45.66 0.94
C ARG A 608 13.18 44.59 1.95
N ARG A 609 12.97 43.31 1.65
CA ARG A 609 13.35 42.20 2.55
C ARG A 609 14.83 41.90 2.52
N ILE A 610 15.46 42.03 1.35
CA ILE A 610 16.88 41.78 1.13
C ILE A 610 17.71 43.03 1.48
N GLY A 611 17.09 44.22 1.48
CA GLY A 611 17.75 45.49 1.79
C GLY A 611 18.46 46.10 0.57
N CYS A 612 17.89 45.96 -0.63
CA CYS A 612 18.45 46.51 -1.88
C CYS A 612 17.45 47.39 -2.64
N SER A 613 17.91 48.07 -3.70
CA SER A 613 17.02 48.87 -4.56
C SER A 613 16.11 47.98 -5.42
N PRO A 614 14.82 48.30 -5.58
CA PRO A 614 13.94 47.60 -6.51
C PRO A 614 14.42 47.65 -7.97
N ALA A 615 15.01 48.76 -8.42
CA ALA A 615 15.53 48.88 -9.77
C ALA A 615 16.72 47.94 -10.01
N LEU A 616 17.60 47.86 -9.02
CA LEU A 616 18.74 46.94 -9.01
C LEU A 616 18.27 45.48 -9.06
N LEU A 617 17.28 45.13 -8.24
CA LEU A 617 16.71 43.78 -8.21
C LEU A 617 15.90 43.44 -9.48
N ALA A 618 15.22 44.41 -10.09
CA ALA A 618 14.49 44.24 -11.35
C ALA A 618 15.43 44.01 -12.54
N SER A 619 16.60 44.68 -12.54
CA SER A 619 17.58 44.59 -13.63
C SER A 619 18.16 43.18 -13.79
N GLY A 620 18.17 42.38 -12.72
CA GLY A 620 18.85 41.09 -12.69
C GLY A 620 20.37 41.22 -12.83
N ASP A 621 20.94 42.42 -12.67
CA ASP A 621 22.38 42.63 -12.60
C ASP A 621 22.89 42.14 -11.24
N LEU A 622 23.31 40.88 -11.23
CA LEU A 622 23.73 40.19 -10.02
C LEU A 622 25.07 40.70 -9.51
N VAL A 623 25.93 41.20 -10.41
CA VAL A 623 27.20 41.82 -10.00
C VAL A 623 26.91 43.11 -9.24
N ALA A 624 25.99 43.93 -9.74
CA ALA A 624 25.56 45.15 -9.05
C ALA A 624 24.77 44.85 -7.75
N LEU A 625 24.13 43.68 -7.62
CA LEU A 625 23.54 43.17 -6.37
C LEU A 625 24.59 42.66 -5.35
N GLY A 626 25.89 42.79 -5.65
CA GLY A 626 26.97 42.36 -4.78
C GLY A 626 27.29 40.87 -4.87
N ALA A 627 26.82 40.17 -5.91
CA ALA A 627 27.20 38.79 -6.18
C ALA A 627 28.58 38.76 -6.84
N ALA A 628 29.57 38.21 -6.13
CA ALA A 628 30.90 38.04 -6.69
C ALA A 628 30.88 36.98 -7.80
N PRO A 629 31.49 37.24 -8.97
CA PRO A 629 31.67 36.22 -9.99
C PRO A 629 32.57 35.11 -9.42
N VAL A 630 32.18 33.85 -9.60
CA VAL A 630 32.98 32.73 -9.11
C VAL A 630 34.12 32.44 -10.08
N ARG A 631 33.90 32.52 -11.40
CA ARG A 631 34.95 32.48 -12.45
C ARG A 631 34.53 33.13 -13.77
N TRP A 632 35.51 33.78 -14.41
CA TRP A 632 35.44 34.27 -15.79
C TRP A 632 36.05 33.24 -16.74
N LEU A 633 35.44 33.08 -17.92
CA LEU A 633 35.90 32.20 -18.99
C LEU A 633 35.88 32.98 -20.30
N ARG A 634 36.86 32.77 -21.18
CA ARG A 634 36.83 33.28 -22.55
C ARG A 634 36.88 32.10 -23.51
N VAL A 635 35.87 31.97 -24.35
CA VAL A 635 35.69 30.83 -25.26
C VAL A 635 35.28 31.35 -26.62
N ALA A 636 36.02 30.96 -27.66
CA ALA A 636 35.79 31.43 -29.04
C ALA A 636 35.63 32.96 -29.17
N GLY A 637 36.38 33.73 -28.38
CA GLY A 637 36.34 35.20 -28.39
C GLY A 637 35.19 35.84 -27.62
N GLU A 638 34.25 35.06 -27.07
CA GLU A 638 33.19 35.54 -26.19
C GLU A 638 33.56 35.38 -24.71
N ASP A 639 33.14 36.34 -23.88
CA ASP A 639 33.35 36.30 -22.43
C ASP A 639 32.12 35.68 -21.73
N TYR A 640 32.39 34.76 -20.80
CA TYR A 640 31.41 34.03 -20.02
C TYR A 640 31.72 34.12 -18.53
N CYS A 641 30.68 33.93 -17.71
CA CYS A 641 30.79 33.86 -16.26
C CYS A 641 30.09 32.62 -15.72
N VAL A 642 30.72 31.93 -14.78
CA VAL A 642 30.12 30.87 -13.98
C VAL A 642 30.01 31.36 -12.54
N ARG A 643 28.80 31.34 -11.99
CA ARG A 643 28.50 31.86 -10.65
C ARG A 643 27.75 30.85 -9.82
N LEU A 644 28.23 30.55 -8.61
CA LEU A 644 27.44 29.88 -7.58
C LEU A 644 26.46 30.89 -6.98
N LEU A 645 25.16 30.60 -7.06
CA LEU A 645 24.11 31.49 -6.56
C LEU A 645 24.04 31.43 -5.04
N ASP A 646 24.00 32.61 -4.41
CA ASP A 646 23.65 32.77 -3.00
C ASP A 646 22.13 32.87 -2.86
N LYS A 647 21.53 31.94 -2.13
CA LYS A 647 20.07 31.83 -2.00
C LYS A 647 19.39 33.04 -1.35
N ARG A 648 20.15 33.87 -0.63
CA ARG A 648 19.66 35.08 0.05
C ARG A 648 19.82 36.28 -0.87
N ARG A 649 21.02 36.50 -1.39
CA ARG A 649 21.36 37.68 -2.22
C ARG A 649 20.81 37.55 -3.64
N ASP A 650 20.79 36.33 -4.17
CA ASP A 650 20.33 36.03 -5.53
C ASP A 650 18.90 35.45 -5.54
N LEU A 651 18.05 35.76 -4.56
CA LEU A 651 16.73 35.12 -4.39
C LEU A 651 15.91 35.06 -5.69
N LEU A 652 15.72 36.20 -6.38
CA LEU A 652 14.94 36.22 -7.61
C LEU A 652 15.62 35.44 -8.74
N THR A 653 16.95 35.50 -8.86
CA THR A 653 17.70 34.72 -9.84
C THR A 653 17.63 33.23 -9.54
N TYR A 654 17.71 32.83 -8.28
CA TYR A 654 17.55 31.44 -7.85
C TYR A 654 16.14 30.93 -8.14
N LEU A 655 15.11 31.78 -8.03
CA LEU A 655 13.75 31.40 -8.41
C LEU A 655 13.57 31.39 -9.95
N ARG A 656 14.44 32.08 -10.68
CA ARG A 656 14.42 32.27 -12.14
C ARG A 656 15.54 31.55 -12.89
N PHE A 657 16.36 30.69 -12.28
CA PHE A 657 17.26 29.83 -13.07
C PHE A 657 16.46 28.94 -14.04
N ALA A 658 15.17 28.76 -13.72
CA ALA A 658 14.07 28.31 -14.55
C ALA A 658 13.89 29.04 -15.91
N ASP A 659 14.18 30.33 -15.99
CA ASP A 659 13.93 31.18 -17.17
C ASP A 659 15.17 31.32 -18.09
N VAL A 660 16.19 30.49 -17.94
CA VAL A 660 17.26 30.43 -18.95
C VAL A 660 16.67 30.01 -20.31
N PRO A 661 17.26 30.44 -21.44
CA PRO A 661 16.73 30.15 -22.77
C PRO A 661 16.87 28.67 -23.20
N VAL A 662 17.17 27.75 -22.27
CA VAL A 662 17.31 26.31 -22.48
C VAL A 662 15.97 25.60 -22.32
N ARG A 663 15.59 24.76 -23.28
CA ARG A 663 14.31 24.04 -23.26
C ARG A 663 14.32 22.93 -22.19
N THR A 664 13.91 23.24 -20.96
CA THR A 664 13.87 22.29 -19.83
C THR A 664 12.52 22.32 -19.10
N CYS A 665 12.22 21.31 -18.28
CA CYS A 665 11.01 21.31 -17.44
C CYS A 665 10.95 22.48 -16.44
N TYR A 666 12.08 23.15 -16.17
CA TYR A 666 12.17 24.33 -15.33
C TYR A 666 11.68 25.60 -16.01
N ARG A 667 11.47 25.62 -17.33
CA ARG A 667 10.94 26.81 -18.02
C ARG A 667 9.53 27.17 -17.58
N SER A 668 9.36 28.40 -17.10
CA SER A 668 8.09 28.89 -16.56
C SER A 668 6.95 29.00 -17.58
N ASP A 669 7.28 29.04 -18.87
CA ASP A 669 6.34 29.07 -20.01
C ASP A 669 5.87 27.69 -20.50
N LEU A 670 6.45 26.59 -20.00
CA LEU A 670 6.00 25.24 -20.35
C LEU A 670 4.91 24.73 -19.41
N SER A 671 3.99 23.91 -19.94
CA SER A 671 2.90 23.30 -19.15
C SER A 671 3.41 22.45 -17.98
N MET A 672 4.58 21.80 -18.14
CA MET A 672 5.26 21.02 -17.10
C MET A 672 5.70 21.84 -15.87
N TRP A 673 5.79 23.17 -15.97
CA TRP A 673 6.06 24.02 -14.81
C TRP A 673 4.89 24.05 -13.82
N LYS A 674 3.65 23.82 -14.27
CA LYS A 674 2.43 24.03 -13.48
C LYS A 674 2.07 22.88 -12.52
N SER A 675 2.62 21.67 -12.69
CA SER A 675 2.27 20.49 -11.88
C SER A 675 3.21 20.29 -10.68
N GLU A 676 4.49 20.01 -10.93
CA GLU A 676 5.43 19.52 -9.91
C GLU A 676 6.72 20.37 -9.80
N THR A 677 7.19 20.93 -10.90
CA THR A 677 8.48 21.64 -10.96
C THR A 677 8.60 22.82 -10.00
N GLN A 678 7.51 23.57 -9.77
CA GLN A 678 7.49 24.65 -8.77
C GLN A 678 7.82 24.15 -7.36
N ALA A 679 7.30 22.99 -6.97
CA ALA A 679 7.57 22.42 -5.65
C ALA A 679 9.05 22.02 -5.54
N HIS A 680 9.64 21.48 -6.61
CA HIS A 680 11.06 21.13 -6.68
C HIS A 680 11.97 22.36 -6.62
N THR A 681 11.65 23.45 -7.31
CA THR A 681 12.42 24.72 -7.23
C THR A 681 12.36 25.30 -5.82
N VAL A 682 11.19 25.28 -5.16
CA VAL A 682 11.06 25.73 -3.77
C VAL A 682 11.85 24.85 -2.81
N ALA A 683 11.79 23.53 -2.98
CA ALA A 683 12.57 22.59 -2.20
C ALA A 683 14.08 22.83 -2.41
N ALA A 684 14.53 22.93 -3.65
CA ALA A 684 15.91 23.24 -3.99
C ALA A 684 16.38 24.58 -3.39
N TRP A 685 15.50 25.57 -3.27
CA TRP A 685 15.83 26.84 -2.60
C TRP A 685 15.91 26.67 -1.08
N LYS A 686 14.94 26.00 -0.45
CA LYS A 686 14.89 25.79 1.01
C LYS A 686 16.03 24.94 1.56
N ASP A 687 16.61 24.07 0.74
CA ASP A 687 17.62 23.10 1.18
C ASP A 687 19.03 23.69 1.27
N PRO A 688 19.65 23.92 2.43
CA PRO A 688 21.02 24.45 2.48
C PRO A 688 22.07 23.50 1.89
N LEU A 689 21.72 22.24 1.58
CA LEU A 689 22.60 21.28 0.91
C LEU A 689 22.40 21.24 -0.61
N THR A 690 21.48 22.05 -1.16
CA THR A 690 21.33 22.29 -2.60
C THR A 690 22.05 23.56 -2.98
N PHE A 691 22.82 23.52 -4.05
CA PHE A 691 23.42 24.68 -4.69
C PHE A 691 23.06 24.76 -6.17
N CYS A 692 23.13 25.97 -6.73
CA CYS A 692 22.88 26.24 -8.14
C CYS A 692 23.97 27.13 -8.72
N PHE A 693 24.51 26.75 -9.85
CA PHE A 693 25.42 27.52 -10.68
C PHE A 693 24.67 28.13 -11.85
N HIS A 694 24.85 29.43 -12.06
CA HIS A 694 24.42 30.15 -13.25
C HIS A 694 25.58 30.28 -14.24
N ILE A 695 25.22 30.26 -15.52
CA ILE A 695 26.17 30.41 -16.62
C ILE A 695 25.66 31.52 -17.50
N GLU A 696 26.50 32.53 -17.65
CA GLU A 696 26.14 33.79 -18.28
C GLU A 696 27.13 34.13 -19.39
N ARG A 697 26.62 34.79 -20.43
CA ARG A 697 27.44 35.32 -21.52
C ARG A 697 27.40 36.84 -21.46
N ARG A 698 28.54 37.48 -21.66
CA ARG A 698 28.60 38.93 -21.83
C ARG A 698 27.97 39.34 -23.15
N VAL A 699 27.01 40.25 -23.11
CA VAL A 699 26.38 40.87 -24.28
C VAL A 699 26.39 42.38 -24.04
N ALA A 700 27.20 43.12 -24.82
CA ALA A 700 27.55 44.51 -24.53
C ALA A 700 28.10 44.64 -23.09
N ASP A 701 27.47 45.47 -22.27
CA ASP A 701 27.87 45.73 -20.88
C ASP A 701 27.07 44.91 -19.85
N ALA A 702 26.27 43.94 -20.29
CA ALA A 702 25.44 43.11 -19.42
C ALA A 702 25.79 41.62 -19.51
N TYR A 703 25.51 40.88 -18.43
CA TYR A 703 25.59 39.42 -18.41
C TYR A 703 24.21 38.80 -18.55
N VAL A 704 24.04 38.00 -19.59
CA VAL A 704 22.77 37.35 -19.91
C VAL A 704 22.85 35.86 -19.57
N PRO A 705 21.91 35.32 -18.77
CA PRO A 705 21.85 33.88 -18.47
C PRO A 705 21.66 33.05 -19.74
N ILE A 706 22.54 32.08 -19.94
CA ILE A 706 22.50 31.12 -21.08
C ILE A 706 22.38 29.67 -20.63
N GLY A 707 22.53 29.40 -19.33
CA GLY A 707 22.45 28.08 -18.76
C GLY A 707 22.59 28.05 -17.25
N PHE A 708 22.41 26.86 -16.67
CA PHE A 708 22.61 26.60 -15.25
C PHE A 708 23.01 25.14 -14.98
N SER A 709 23.47 24.88 -13.77
CA SER A 709 23.70 23.54 -13.21
C SER A 709 23.37 23.56 -11.73
N PHE A 710 22.53 22.68 -11.25
CA PHE A 710 22.22 22.58 -9.82
C PHE A 710 22.54 21.18 -9.32
N GLY A 711 22.80 21.07 -8.03
CA GLY A 711 23.24 19.83 -7.41
C GLY A 711 23.14 19.89 -5.91
N GLY A 712 23.90 19.01 -5.27
CA GLY A 712 23.96 18.93 -3.82
C GLY A 712 25.05 18.00 -3.37
N PHE A 713 25.18 17.89 -2.04
CA PHE A 713 26.12 16.97 -1.42
C PHE A 713 25.65 15.53 -1.48
N VAL A 714 26.62 14.62 -1.47
CA VAL A 714 26.41 13.18 -1.36
C VAL A 714 27.43 12.59 -0.38
N ASP A 715 27.03 11.59 0.40
CA ASP A 715 27.97 10.71 1.08
C ASP A 715 28.31 9.54 0.13
N LEU A 716 29.61 9.30 -0.07
CA LEU A 716 30.18 8.26 -0.92
C LEU A 716 31.05 7.36 -0.04
N GLU A 717 30.45 6.30 0.51
CA GLU A 717 31.16 5.32 1.34
C GLU A 717 31.93 5.96 2.51
N GLY A 718 31.35 7.00 3.12
CA GLY A 718 31.98 7.73 4.20
C GLY A 718 32.82 8.92 3.73
N GLY A 719 32.83 9.29 2.46
CA GLY A 719 33.48 10.51 1.95
C GLY A 719 32.47 11.52 1.40
N LEU A 720 32.67 12.82 1.66
CA LEU A 720 31.81 13.85 1.09
C LEU A 720 32.11 14.04 -0.41
N GLY A 721 31.05 14.06 -1.22
CA GLY A 721 31.08 14.32 -2.64
C GLY A 721 30.00 15.29 -3.08
N VAL A 722 30.00 15.60 -4.37
CA VAL A 722 28.98 16.41 -5.04
C VAL A 722 28.37 15.63 -6.19
N ALA A 723 27.04 15.66 -6.31
CA ALA A 723 26.36 15.21 -7.52
C ALA A 723 25.54 16.36 -8.14
N LEU A 724 25.82 16.64 -9.40
CA LEU A 724 25.13 17.63 -10.23
C LEU A 724 24.05 16.95 -11.07
N ASN A 725 22.90 17.59 -11.15
CA ASN A 725 21.72 17.13 -11.89
C ASN A 725 21.85 17.35 -13.40
N GLY A 726 22.99 17.87 -13.82
CA GLY A 726 23.34 18.09 -15.21
C GLY A 726 23.64 19.55 -15.48
N LEU A 727 24.20 19.77 -16.67
CA LEU A 727 24.59 21.06 -17.18
C LEU A 727 23.69 21.44 -18.35
N TYR A 728 22.81 22.43 -18.13
CA TYR A 728 21.74 22.84 -19.03
C TYR A 728 22.12 24.17 -19.69
N MET A 729 22.41 24.17 -21.00
CA MET A 729 22.98 25.33 -21.70
C MET A 729 22.47 25.47 -23.14
N LYS A 730 22.27 26.70 -23.64
CA LYS A 730 21.81 26.97 -25.02
C LYS A 730 22.91 26.68 -26.06
N ASN A 731 24.18 26.88 -25.68
CA ASN A 731 25.36 26.55 -26.46
C ASN A 731 26.14 25.45 -25.73
N ASN A 732 26.25 24.27 -26.34
CA ASN A 732 26.74 23.07 -25.67
C ASN A 732 28.02 22.50 -26.32
N GLY A 733 28.81 23.38 -26.94
CA GLY A 733 30.11 23.03 -27.50
C GLY A 733 31.07 22.53 -26.43
N ALA A 734 31.98 21.63 -26.81
CA ALA A 734 32.88 20.97 -25.86
C ALA A 734 33.74 21.97 -25.07
N GLU A 735 34.29 22.99 -25.74
CA GLU A 735 35.17 23.98 -25.12
C GLU A 735 34.49 24.75 -23.98
N LEU A 736 33.31 25.35 -24.25
CA LEU A 736 32.55 26.07 -23.23
C LEU A 736 32.13 25.15 -22.09
N ARG A 737 31.64 23.95 -22.44
CA ARG A 737 31.16 22.98 -21.45
C ARG A 737 32.29 22.52 -20.52
N PHE A 738 33.48 22.30 -21.05
CA PHE A 738 34.66 21.92 -20.27
C PHE A 738 35.13 23.08 -19.39
N GLY A 739 35.15 24.32 -19.92
CA GLY A 739 35.46 25.51 -19.13
C GLY A 739 34.50 25.71 -17.95
N VAL A 740 33.20 25.45 -18.14
CA VAL A 740 32.22 25.50 -17.04
C VAL A 740 32.46 24.39 -16.00
N ILE A 741 32.72 23.17 -16.45
CA ILE A 741 33.03 22.05 -15.54
C ILE A 741 34.29 22.36 -14.74
N ASP A 742 35.35 22.88 -15.36
CA ASP A 742 36.58 23.29 -14.70
C ASP A 742 36.33 24.39 -13.65
N ALA A 743 35.45 25.36 -13.95
CA ALA A 743 35.07 26.40 -12.99
C ALA A 743 34.36 25.82 -11.76
N ILE A 744 33.45 24.86 -11.96
CA ILE A 744 32.75 24.16 -10.87
C ILE A 744 33.74 23.29 -10.07
N GLU A 745 34.60 22.52 -10.72
CA GLU A 745 35.64 21.71 -10.07
C GLU A 745 36.51 22.56 -9.15
N ARG A 746 37.03 23.70 -9.63
CA ARG A 746 37.86 24.60 -8.82
C ARG A 746 37.14 25.19 -7.62
N THR A 747 35.82 25.33 -7.70
CA THR A 747 34.99 25.80 -6.57
C THR A 747 35.00 24.75 -5.45
N PHE A 748 34.87 23.47 -5.80
CA PHE A 748 34.84 22.37 -4.84
C PHE A 748 36.23 21.87 -4.40
N ASP A 749 37.25 22.01 -5.26
CA ASP A 749 38.64 21.68 -4.91
C ASP A 749 39.14 22.56 -3.75
N ARG A 750 38.71 23.83 -3.68
CA ARG A 750 39.05 24.75 -2.58
C ARG A 750 38.58 24.29 -1.20
N ILE A 751 37.52 23.48 -1.17
CA ILE A 751 36.88 23.02 0.06
C ILE A 751 37.13 21.53 0.31
N GLY A 752 38.10 20.94 -0.41
CA GLY A 752 38.52 19.56 -0.23
C GLY A 752 37.61 18.51 -0.87
N ILE A 753 36.62 18.89 -1.69
CA ILE A 753 35.72 17.93 -2.34
C ILE A 753 36.25 17.54 -3.72
N ALA A 754 36.97 16.43 -3.77
CA ALA A 754 37.53 15.91 -5.03
C ALA A 754 36.52 15.09 -5.87
N ARG A 755 35.46 14.55 -5.26
CA ARG A 755 34.53 13.61 -5.89
C ARG A 755 33.29 14.35 -6.43
N ILE A 756 33.26 14.56 -7.74
CA ILE A 756 32.18 15.28 -8.43
C ILE A 756 31.56 14.37 -9.49
N GLY A 757 30.26 14.11 -9.34
CA GLY A 757 29.41 13.37 -10.26
C GLY A 757 28.51 14.30 -11.06
N ILE A 758 28.30 14.03 -12.34
CA ILE A 758 27.43 14.82 -13.21
C ILE A 758 26.48 13.87 -13.96
N THR A 759 25.18 14.16 -13.94
CA THR A 759 24.25 13.48 -14.84
C THR A 759 24.38 14.06 -16.26
N ALA A 760 24.35 13.20 -17.27
CA ALA A 760 24.27 13.62 -18.67
C ALA A 760 23.02 13.00 -19.31
N ARG A 761 21.84 13.38 -18.80
CA ARG A 761 20.53 12.87 -19.21
C ARG A 761 19.66 13.98 -19.80
N TYR A 762 18.64 13.59 -20.56
CA TYR A 762 17.67 14.52 -21.14
C TYR A 762 18.31 15.75 -21.82
N GLN A 763 17.96 16.96 -21.37
CA GLN A 763 18.42 18.23 -21.94
C GLN A 763 19.79 18.68 -21.40
N SER A 764 20.39 17.92 -20.47
CA SER A 764 21.77 18.14 -20.00
C SER A 764 22.83 17.31 -20.73
N ARG A 765 22.43 16.49 -21.72
CA ARG A 765 23.35 15.70 -22.56
C ARG A 765 24.35 16.60 -23.28
N GLY A 766 25.62 16.24 -23.26
CA GLY A 766 26.71 16.94 -23.94
C GLY A 766 28.05 16.25 -23.70
N PRO A 767 29.12 16.68 -24.38
CA PRO A 767 30.46 16.13 -24.14
C PRO A 767 30.89 16.36 -22.69
N LEU A 768 31.67 15.44 -22.13
CA LEU A 768 32.30 15.60 -20.82
C LEU A 768 33.82 15.46 -20.98
N PRO A 769 34.64 16.10 -20.12
CA PRO A 769 36.08 15.89 -20.14
C PRO A 769 36.42 14.41 -19.98
N THR A 770 37.47 13.91 -20.63
CA THR A 770 37.85 12.48 -20.63
C THR A 770 38.09 11.89 -19.24
N ARG A 771 38.39 12.74 -18.25
CA ARG A 771 38.51 12.38 -16.83
C ARG A 771 37.18 12.02 -16.16
N TYR A 772 36.04 12.23 -16.80
CA TYR A 772 34.72 11.83 -16.29
C TYR A 772 34.34 10.46 -16.83
N VAL A 773 34.25 9.48 -15.92
CA VAL A 773 33.91 8.09 -16.27
C VAL A 773 32.58 7.68 -15.67
N ARG A 774 31.79 6.97 -16.47
CA ARG A 774 30.54 6.40 -15.98
C ARG A 774 30.85 5.19 -15.10
N THR A 775 30.50 5.29 -13.82
CA THR A 775 30.73 4.23 -12.84
C THR A 775 29.50 4.12 -11.93
N SER A 776 29.16 2.89 -11.56
CA SER A 776 28.13 2.64 -10.56
C SER A 776 28.70 2.88 -9.17
N VAL A 777 28.08 3.76 -8.40
CA VAL A 777 28.57 4.12 -7.06
C VAL A 777 27.42 4.07 -6.06
N ALA A 778 27.68 3.47 -4.89
CA ALA A 778 26.80 3.58 -3.74
C ALA A 778 26.95 4.97 -3.12
N LEU A 779 25.84 5.70 -3.01
CA LEU A 779 25.83 7.05 -2.49
C LEU A 779 24.57 7.34 -1.68
N THR A 780 24.65 8.28 -0.76
CA THR A 780 23.50 8.85 -0.04
C THR A 780 23.36 10.31 -0.43
N ARG A 781 22.23 10.69 -1.05
CA ARG A 781 21.97 12.09 -1.42
C ARG A 781 21.56 12.88 -0.19
N LEU A 782 22.39 13.83 0.23
CA LEU A 782 22.18 14.57 1.47
C LEU A 782 21.28 15.78 1.21
N ARG A 783 20.13 15.82 1.89
CA ARG A 783 19.14 16.91 1.81
C ARG A 783 18.68 17.28 3.21
N ALA A 784 18.78 18.55 3.56
CA ALA A 784 18.35 19.07 4.85
C ALA A 784 16.99 19.79 4.70
N LEU A 785 16.04 19.08 4.08
CA LEU A 785 14.69 19.55 3.79
C LEU A 785 13.68 18.89 4.69
N GLU A 786 12.81 19.67 5.31
CA GLU A 786 11.70 19.13 6.09
C GLU A 786 10.36 19.33 5.37
N ARG A 787 9.54 18.28 5.41
CA ARG A 787 8.10 18.34 5.12
C ARG A 787 7.35 17.63 6.24
N ASP A 788 6.48 18.38 6.93
CA ASP A 788 5.60 17.86 7.99
C ASP A 788 6.37 17.12 9.12
N GLY A 789 7.48 17.70 9.60
CA GLY A 789 8.30 17.10 10.67
C GLY A 789 9.24 15.98 10.21
N ARG A 790 9.33 15.71 8.90
CA ARG A 790 10.17 14.64 8.34
C ARG A 790 11.18 15.22 7.37
N LEU A 791 12.40 14.70 7.40
CA LEU A 791 13.32 14.90 6.29
C LEU A 791 12.67 14.38 5.01
N LEU A 792 12.70 15.19 3.96
CA LEU A 792 12.20 14.82 2.66
C LEU A 792 13.01 13.62 2.18
N SER A 793 12.37 12.46 2.13
CA SER A 793 12.97 11.20 1.69
C SER A 793 12.87 11.01 0.18
N ASP A 794 12.03 11.78 -0.49
CA ASP A 794 11.85 11.70 -1.93
C ASP A 794 11.58 13.06 -2.61
N SER A 795 12.22 13.28 -3.74
CA SER A 795 11.81 14.32 -4.70
C SER A 795 12.39 14.00 -6.06
N PHE A 796 11.73 14.51 -7.09
CA PHE A 796 12.23 14.39 -8.44
C PHE A 796 13.55 15.17 -8.59
N ASP A 797 14.59 14.43 -8.95
CA ASP A 797 15.92 14.91 -9.33
C ASP A 797 16.48 13.87 -10.34
N ASP A 798 17.21 14.33 -11.35
CA ASP A 798 17.84 13.48 -12.36
C ASP A 798 18.96 12.57 -11.81
N VAL A 799 19.45 12.84 -10.59
CA VAL A 799 20.40 11.98 -9.87
C VAL A 799 19.69 10.74 -9.32
N GLN A 800 18.66 10.93 -8.51
CA GLN A 800 17.87 9.84 -7.90
C GLN A 800 16.59 10.39 -7.26
N ARG A 801 15.63 9.50 -6.97
CA ARG A 801 14.38 9.87 -6.29
C ARG A 801 14.53 9.88 -4.77
N ASP A 802 15.28 8.94 -4.21
CA ASP A 802 15.37 8.74 -2.76
C ASP A 802 16.48 9.62 -2.17
N TYR A 803 16.23 10.29 -1.06
CA TYR A 803 17.18 11.16 -0.36
C TYR A 803 17.47 10.63 1.04
N ASN A 804 18.64 10.97 1.56
CA ASN A 804 19.12 10.60 2.89
C ASN A 804 19.17 9.09 3.16
N GLU A 805 19.01 8.27 2.12
CA GLU A 805 19.16 6.81 2.13
C GLU A 805 20.27 6.38 1.15
N PRO A 806 21.06 5.34 1.50
CA PRO A 806 22.03 4.75 0.57
C PRO A 806 21.34 4.14 -0.64
N THR A 807 21.82 4.47 -1.83
CA THR A 807 21.36 3.87 -3.09
C THR A 807 22.50 3.74 -4.07
N THR A 808 22.34 2.86 -5.06
CA THR A 808 23.35 2.66 -6.11
C THR A 808 22.92 3.39 -7.38
N VAL A 809 23.74 4.36 -7.81
CA VAL A 809 23.47 5.16 -9.00
C VAL A 809 24.46 4.81 -10.10
N SER A 810 23.95 4.40 -11.27
CA SER A 810 24.77 3.91 -12.41
C SER A 810 24.78 4.83 -13.62
N HIS A 811 24.14 6.00 -13.54
CA HIS A 811 24.01 6.95 -14.66
C HIS A 811 24.75 8.26 -14.48
N LEU A 812 25.50 8.40 -13.40
CA LEU A 812 26.41 9.51 -13.17
C LEU A 812 27.76 9.26 -13.85
N TYR A 813 28.35 10.33 -14.35
CA TYR A 813 29.74 10.37 -14.74
C TYR A 813 30.53 11.00 -13.61
N TRP A 814 31.53 10.29 -13.09
CA TRP A 814 32.35 10.72 -11.96
C TRP A 814 33.72 11.16 -12.43
N ARG A 815 34.21 12.28 -11.89
CA ARG A 815 35.61 12.69 -12.04
C ARG A 815 36.51 11.60 -11.44
N ARG A 816 37.46 11.09 -12.24
CA ARG A 816 38.51 10.18 -11.75
C ARG A 816 39.27 10.87 -10.62
N ARG A 817 39.67 10.10 -9.59
CA ARG A 817 40.64 10.58 -8.61
C ARG A 817 41.92 10.95 -9.38
N ARG A 818 42.50 12.11 -9.10
CA ARG A 818 43.89 12.35 -9.47
C ARG A 818 44.70 11.30 -8.70
N GLU A 819 45.41 10.46 -9.43
CA GLU A 819 46.38 9.51 -8.86
C GLU A 819 47.49 10.27 -8.13
#